data_AF-A0A1W0WC23-F1
#
_entry.id   AF-A0A1W0WC23-F1
#
_cell.length_a   1.000
_cell.length_b   1.000
_cell.length_c   1.000
_cell.angle_alpha   90.00
_cell.angle_beta   90.00
_cell.angle_gamma   90.00
#
_symmetry.space_group_name_H-M   'P 1'
#
loop_
_entity.id
_entity.type
_entity.pdbx_description
1 polymer ?
#
loop_
_entity_poly.entity_id
_entity_poly.type
_entity_poly.pdbx_seq_one_letter_code
_entity_poly.pdbx_strand_id
1 'polypeptide(L)'
;MKHFGHRSFSLSLQKPAQDGTCPGGIRSADQMSIQSVYFSSQLKILRKFRFRRAKLIALSALFLLGLFAQHNVRSSNVGRHRRLSGRHPDQFVAFQWQRIFPGFYIYSVRYAAKENNTAELHAVAIGNALDELFWRNTSCACVYQEDQEPGPRRSLRVAGKLERLPESHRFEGRIWTAARLTCPFPEDAQTSFNFVSLQCRFERLLGYFLSGSVTLPCPQVPRRPPAQLTFAHCGSPIHTRFDRPALIVEYVEYYRLMGVTRFYEYAVDVSNRTRAVFDYYVGKGIMDVTDWALPEPTRKGIHYFGQLAALYDCLLKSSLTHDYTVYSDLDEQFVTAQSPAVFSSIVDNGRVDCSYVRSALVYPKARMTDRFTDRGQPIPRTASKSDFNASPMMIRKLSRLQFLLLLPTLGLVMIVQQSHRSIAPFLVDVHVSQSAETHVNPLRSSIAEPNTRLDRPVTVVTAYYNIPAKRSNITYERWMRIFLPKIPCHLYIYTESQYESYFLSLRKDHLDRTKIVIKPFTALKMYQKMDLWIEQKKMDHERLHTPELYVLWNEKLSFLAETIKDNTFDSDYFLWTDIGSFRDPRRAAALTTYPDTEITRRTLGSNKVFFLQMYDFTAEEKELNPVNGLPKHDFRYDVRLGGAVLGGHRNAVLHYQQIYHEIMDKMINAGRFVGKDQNIMSSVAILHPELVRLVPRAPYLNGGLDWFYSLYYFSRKGP
;
A
#
# COMPACT_ATOMS: atom_id res chain seq x y z
N MET A 1 3.42 -6.53 76.55
CA MET A 1 3.60 -8.00 76.44
C MET A 1 2.95 -8.42 75.12
N LYS A 2 3.57 -9.00 74.10
CA LYS A 2 4.92 -9.53 73.82
C LYS A 2 5.33 -9.13 72.39
N HIS A 3 6.63 -8.90 72.21
CA HIS A 3 7.37 -8.59 70.97
C HIS A 3 7.49 -9.79 70.01
N PHE A 4 7.73 -9.48 68.72
CA PHE A 4 8.74 -10.02 67.76
C PHE A 4 8.20 -9.70 66.34
N GLY A 5 8.89 -9.18 65.33
CA GLY A 5 10.28 -8.79 65.08
C GLY A 5 10.41 -8.66 63.54
N HIS A 6 10.98 -7.55 63.06
CA HIS A 6 11.19 -7.21 61.64
C HIS A 6 11.97 -8.28 60.84
N ARG A 7 11.64 -8.43 59.54
CA ARG A 7 12.64 -8.68 58.47
C ARG A 7 12.22 -8.07 57.13
N SER A 8 13.02 -7.11 56.70
CA SER A 8 13.17 -6.61 55.33
C SER A 8 14.16 -7.52 54.57
N PHE A 9 13.95 -7.74 53.27
CA PHE A 9 14.92 -8.38 52.37
C PHE A 9 15.12 -7.53 51.12
N SER A 10 16.32 -6.97 50.99
CA SER A 10 16.94 -6.50 49.75
C SER A 10 17.72 -7.65 49.13
N LEU A 11 17.71 -7.82 47.81
CA LEU A 11 18.74 -8.59 47.10
C LEU A 11 19.01 -7.99 45.72
N SER A 12 20.23 -7.49 45.60
CA SER A 12 20.97 -7.14 44.38
C SER A 12 21.28 -8.37 43.54
N LEU A 13 21.29 -8.23 42.21
CA LEU A 13 21.91 -9.21 41.31
C LEU A 13 22.95 -8.54 40.39
N GLN A 14 24.15 -9.11 40.44
CA GLN A 14 25.42 -8.69 39.86
C GLN A 14 25.55 -9.01 38.36
N LYS A 15 26.45 -8.27 37.69
CA LYS A 15 27.11 -8.60 36.42
C LYS A 15 27.99 -9.86 36.55
N PRO A 16 28.30 -10.56 35.44
CA PRO A 16 29.55 -11.31 35.30
C PRO A 16 30.60 -10.56 34.47
N ALA A 17 31.85 -10.78 34.84
CA ALA A 17 33.08 -10.20 34.31
C ALA A 17 33.68 -11.02 33.15
N GLN A 18 34.56 -10.35 32.39
CA GLN A 18 35.54 -10.91 31.45
C GLN A 18 36.70 -11.57 32.21
N ASP A 19 37.30 -12.64 31.66
CA ASP A 19 38.72 -12.69 31.26
C ASP A 19 39.15 -14.08 30.77
N GLY A 20 40.08 -14.10 29.80
CA GLY A 20 40.66 -15.29 29.20
C GLY A 20 41.50 -15.01 27.94
N THR A 21 42.54 -14.19 28.06
CA THR A 21 43.64 -13.94 27.08
C THR A 21 44.62 -15.13 27.03
N CYS A 22 45.16 -15.62 25.89
CA CYS A 22 46.32 -15.18 25.06
C CYS A 22 47.12 -16.46 24.62
N PRO A 23 48.21 -16.49 23.78
CA PRO A 23 48.97 -15.40 23.13
C PRO A 23 49.51 -15.65 21.67
N GLY A 24 50.02 -14.55 21.05
CA GLY A 24 51.26 -14.50 20.22
C GLY A 24 51.18 -14.88 18.72
N GLY A 25 51.80 -14.21 17.76
CA GLY A 25 52.68 -13.04 17.73
C GLY A 25 53.47 -12.95 16.39
N ILE A 26 53.62 -11.72 15.86
CA ILE A 26 54.80 -11.12 15.18
C ILE A 26 55.12 -11.45 13.69
N ARG A 27 55.07 -10.37 12.85
CA ARG A 27 55.98 -9.81 11.78
C ARG A 27 56.81 -10.78 10.91
N SER A 28 57.10 -10.59 9.60
CA SER A 28 57.53 -9.45 8.76
C SER A 28 57.60 -9.91 7.27
N ALA A 29 57.23 -9.09 6.27
CA ALA A 29 58.11 -8.42 5.28
C ALA A 29 58.53 -9.21 4.01
N ASP A 30 58.57 -8.46 2.89
CA ASP A 30 59.27 -8.64 1.59
C ASP A 30 58.65 -9.53 0.51
N GLN A 31 58.16 -8.95 -0.62
CA GLN A 31 58.87 -8.56 -1.87
C GLN A 31 59.34 -9.81 -2.66
N MET A 32 59.11 -10.04 -3.95
CA MET A 32 59.02 -9.22 -5.18
C MET A 32 58.35 -10.11 -6.26
N SER A 33 57.37 -9.62 -7.02
CA SER A 33 57.49 -9.13 -8.41
C SER A 33 58.37 -9.95 -9.38
N ILE A 34 57.76 -10.46 -10.45
CA ILE A 34 58.36 -10.46 -11.79
C ILE A 34 57.47 -9.60 -12.69
N GLN A 35 58.05 -8.48 -13.12
CA GLN A 35 57.56 -7.51 -14.08
C GLN A 35 57.95 -7.92 -15.51
N SER A 36 57.09 -7.49 -16.46
CA SER A 36 57.45 -6.98 -17.80
C SER A 36 58.03 -8.00 -18.79
N VAL A 37 57.74 -7.95 -20.09
CA VAL A 37 57.95 -6.82 -21.00
C VAL A 37 56.97 -6.94 -22.16
N TYR A 38 56.20 -5.89 -22.46
CA TYR A 38 56.30 -5.16 -23.73
C TYR A 38 55.37 -3.94 -23.73
N PHE A 39 55.96 -2.83 -23.29
CA PHE A 39 55.60 -1.49 -23.68
C PHE A 39 56.11 -1.30 -25.12
N SER A 40 55.24 -1.04 -26.10
CA SER A 40 55.54 -0.05 -27.17
C SER A 40 54.38 0.07 -28.16
N SER A 41 54.21 1.31 -28.64
CA SER A 41 53.37 1.75 -29.75
C SER A 41 51.86 1.88 -29.46
N GLN A 42 51.48 2.79 -28.56
CA GLN A 42 51.21 4.22 -28.87
C GLN A 42 49.72 4.52 -29.10
N LEU A 43 49.14 5.23 -28.12
CA LEU A 43 48.83 6.65 -28.32
C LEU A 43 48.19 7.03 -29.68
N LYS A 44 47.07 6.40 -30.08
CA LYS A 44 46.26 6.94 -31.20
C LYS A 44 44.74 6.97 -31.02
N ILE A 45 44.17 6.38 -29.96
CA ILE A 45 42.69 6.32 -29.84
C ILE A 45 42.13 7.18 -28.67
N LEU A 46 42.95 7.55 -27.69
CA LEU A 46 42.55 8.51 -26.62
C LEU A 46 42.77 9.99 -26.97
N ARG A 47 43.17 10.29 -28.21
CA ARG A 47 43.10 11.65 -28.81
C ARG A 47 41.89 11.86 -29.74
N LYS A 48 41.08 10.83 -30.00
CA LYS A 48 39.88 10.95 -30.86
C LYS A 48 38.55 11.24 -30.13
N PHE A 49 38.55 11.28 -28.79
CA PHE A 49 37.38 11.68 -27.99
C PHE A 49 37.52 13.04 -27.29
N ARG A 50 38.48 13.87 -27.73
CA ARG A 50 38.59 15.30 -27.33
C ARG A 50 38.21 16.28 -28.44
N PHE A 51 37.72 15.80 -29.57
CA PHE A 51 37.24 16.60 -30.70
C PHE A 51 35.87 16.10 -31.19
N ARG A 52 34.87 16.02 -30.29
CA ARG A 52 33.44 15.85 -30.65
C ARG A 52 32.46 16.18 -29.51
N ARG A 53 32.85 17.08 -28.59
CA ARG A 53 31.96 17.75 -27.62
C ARG A 53 32.19 19.26 -27.52
N ALA A 54 32.61 19.87 -28.63
CA ALA A 54 32.65 21.32 -28.83
C ALA A 54 31.58 21.81 -29.83
N LYS A 55 30.59 20.97 -30.17
CA LYS A 55 29.50 21.31 -31.12
C LYS A 55 28.09 21.00 -30.60
N LEU A 56 27.91 20.80 -29.30
CA LEU A 56 26.58 20.69 -28.68
C LEU A 56 26.49 21.48 -27.36
N ILE A 57 27.24 22.59 -27.27
CA ILE A 57 27.03 23.70 -26.31
C ILE A 57 26.88 25.01 -27.11
N ALA A 58 26.25 24.91 -28.27
CA ALA A 58 25.92 26.03 -29.14
C ALA A 58 24.62 25.68 -29.86
N LEU A 59 23.50 25.68 -29.11
CA LEU A 59 22.11 25.80 -29.57
C LEU A 59 21.16 25.49 -28.39
N SER A 60 21.09 26.44 -27.46
CA SER A 60 19.98 26.62 -26.49
C SER A 60 20.18 27.89 -25.64
N ALA A 61 21.28 28.61 -25.81
CA ALA A 61 21.40 30.03 -25.45
C ALA A 61 20.91 30.91 -26.61
N LEU A 62 19.59 30.86 -26.88
CA LEU A 62 18.86 31.81 -27.75
C LEU A 62 17.35 31.53 -27.63
N PHE A 63 16.79 31.73 -26.44
CA PHE A 63 15.33 31.96 -26.30
C PHE A 63 14.95 32.75 -25.02
N LEU A 64 15.91 33.43 -24.38
CA LEU A 64 15.66 34.21 -23.16
C LEU A 64 16.35 35.59 -23.17
N LEU A 65 16.44 36.21 -24.34
CA LEU A 65 16.69 37.65 -24.47
C LEU A 65 15.87 38.19 -25.63
N GLY A 66 14.62 38.53 -25.32
CA GLY A 66 13.69 39.19 -26.22
C GLY A 66 12.49 39.65 -25.42
N LEU A 67 12.31 40.97 -25.34
CA LEU A 67 11.16 41.70 -24.79
C LEU A 67 11.26 42.10 -23.31
N PHE A 68 12.20 43.00 -23.02
CA PHE A 68 11.92 44.14 -22.14
C PHE A 68 12.08 45.43 -22.96
N ALA A 69 10.96 46.09 -23.28
CA ALA A 69 10.89 47.51 -23.61
C ALA A 69 9.44 48.02 -23.44
N GLN A 70 9.26 48.92 -22.45
CA GLN A 70 8.22 49.96 -22.30
C GLN A 70 6.75 49.48 -22.10
N HIS A 71 5.94 50.01 -21.19
CA HIS A 71 5.74 51.41 -20.79
C HIS A 71 5.15 51.54 -19.36
N ASN A 72 5.45 52.66 -18.71
CA ASN A 72 4.89 53.22 -17.47
C ASN A 72 3.36 53.14 -17.32
N VAL A 73 2.85 53.11 -16.07
CA VAL A 73 1.94 54.13 -15.48
C VAL A 73 1.66 53.83 -13.97
N ARG A 74 1.62 54.93 -13.20
CA ARG A 74 1.33 55.10 -11.76
C ARG A 74 0.02 54.48 -11.25
N SER A 75 0.03 54.09 -9.98
CA SER A 75 -1.13 54.17 -9.04
C SER A 75 -0.59 53.98 -7.60
N SER A 76 -0.09 55.05 -6.97
CA SER A 76 -0.78 55.85 -5.93
C SER A 76 -0.91 55.15 -4.58
N ASN A 77 -0.07 55.61 -3.63
CA ASN A 77 -0.32 55.56 -2.20
C ASN A 77 -1.63 56.30 -1.88
N VAL A 78 -2.52 55.64 -1.14
CA VAL A 78 -3.50 56.33 -0.29
C VAL A 78 -3.39 55.72 1.09
N GLY A 79 -2.81 56.49 2.01
CA GLY A 79 -2.89 56.21 3.43
C GLY A 79 -4.34 56.40 3.91
N ARG A 80 -4.80 55.48 4.75
CA ARG A 80 -5.88 55.77 5.70
C ARG A 80 -5.47 55.25 7.07
N HIS A 81 -5.05 56.19 7.91
CA HIS A 81 -5.09 56.03 9.36
C HIS A 81 -6.51 55.63 9.79
N ARG A 82 -6.64 54.54 10.54
CA ARG A 82 -7.73 54.39 11.51
C ARG A 82 -7.25 53.64 12.76
N ARG A 83 -7.04 54.45 13.79
CA ARG A 83 -7.20 54.26 15.24
C ARG A 83 -7.05 52.83 15.79
N LEU A 84 -6.04 52.72 16.65
CA LEU A 84 -5.92 51.77 17.75
C LEU A 84 -7.21 51.71 18.59
N SER A 85 -7.78 50.53 18.74
CA SER A 85 -8.65 50.19 19.87
C SER A 85 -8.60 48.68 20.15
N GLY A 86 -8.15 48.31 21.35
CA GLY A 86 -8.42 47.02 22.00
C GLY A 86 -7.58 45.82 21.53
N ARG A 87 -6.37 45.64 22.10
CA ARG A 87 -5.64 44.36 22.06
C ARG A 87 -6.26 43.38 23.07
N HIS A 88 -6.78 42.25 22.59
CA HIS A 88 -6.83 41.00 23.37
C HIS A 88 -5.54 40.20 23.10
N PRO A 89 -4.85 39.66 24.12
CA PRO A 89 -3.52 39.07 23.96
C PRO A 89 -3.54 37.56 23.63
N ASP A 90 -4.31 37.14 22.62
CA ASP A 90 -4.36 35.73 22.16
C ASP A 90 -4.44 35.60 20.62
N GLN A 91 -3.76 36.48 19.88
CA GLN A 91 -3.53 36.23 18.45
C GLN A 91 -2.41 35.21 18.29
N PHE A 92 -2.77 33.92 18.29
CA PHE A 92 -1.91 32.84 17.83
C PHE A 92 -1.42 33.18 16.42
N VAL A 93 -0.11 33.39 16.27
CA VAL A 93 0.54 33.48 14.96
C VAL A 93 0.23 32.17 14.22
N ALA A 94 -0.47 32.27 13.09
CA ALA A 94 -0.72 31.10 12.25
C ALA A 94 0.62 30.51 11.82
N PHE A 95 0.94 29.31 12.32
CA PHE A 95 2.18 28.63 11.96
C PHE A 95 2.16 28.29 10.46
N GLN A 96 3.25 28.63 9.78
CA GLN A 96 3.51 28.21 8.40
C GLN A 96 4.74 27.31 8.38
N TRP A 97 4.81 26.40 7.40
CA TRP A 97 5.99 25.58 7.20
C TRP A 97 7.20 26.45 6.83
N GLN A 98 8.23 26.39 7.68
CA GLN A 98 9.47 27.11 7.51
C GLN A 98 10.58 26.16 7.07
N ARG A 99 11.31 26.55 6.03
CA ARG A 99 12.41 25.76 5.48
C ARG A 99 13.69 26.08 6.25
N ILE A 100 14.30 25.06 6.85
CA ILE A 100 15.65 25.17 7.42
C ILE A 100 16.67 25.17 6.26
N PHE A 101 16.62 24.15 5.41
CA PHE A 101 17.38 24.06 4.16
C PHE A 101 16.60 23.20 3.14
N PRO A 102 17.01 23.13 1.86
CA PRO A 102 16.27 22.35 0.86
C PRO A 102 16.03 20.90 1.31
N GLY A 103 14.76 20.54 1.46
CA GLY A 103 14.34 19.20 1.89
C GLY A 103 14.24 18.98 3.40
N PHE A 104 14.28 20.04 4.20
CA PHE A 104 14.00 19.97 5.63
C PHE A 104 13.17 21.17 6.10
N TYR A 105 12.00 20.89 6.66
CA TYR A 105 10.99 21.87 7.03
C TYR A 105 10.53 21.67 8.47
N ILE A 106 10.25 22.76 9.16
CA ILE A 106 9.67 22.81 10.51
C ILE A 106 8.32 23.51 10.43
N TYR A 107 7.33 22.99 11.15
CA TYR A 107 5.99 23.58 11.21
C TYR A 107 5.76 24.36 12.51
N SER A 108 5.77 23.64 13.63
CA SER A 108 5.47 24.18 14.96
C SER A 108 6.48 23.68 15.97
N VAL A 109 6.57 24.40 17.10
CA VAL A 109 7.37 24.03 18.27
C VAL A 109 6.49 24.13 19.50
N ARG A 110 6.47 23.08 20.32
CA ARG A 110 5.61 22.95 21.51
C ARG A 110 6.34 22.21 22.62
N TYR A 111 5.87 22.36 23.85
CA TYR A 111 6.36 21.52 24.95
C TYR A 111 5.68 20.15 24.95
N ALA A 112 6.41 19.17 25.45
CA ALA A 112 5.86 17.89 25.87
C ALA A 112 6.44 17.54 27.24
N ALA A 113 5.60 17.00 28.13
CA ALA A 113 6.07 16.45 29.39
C ALA A 113 6.74 15.09 29.15
N LYS A 114 7.87 14.85 29.80
CA LYS A 114 8.54 13.54 29.85
C LYS A 114 8.07 12.75 31.08
N GLU A 115 8.24 11.42 31.06
CA GLU A 115 7.88 10.50 32.17
C GLU A 115 8.41 10.94 33.56
N ASN A 116 9.49 11.74 33.60
CA ASN A 116 10.09 12.25 34.84
C ASN A 116 9.69 13.71 35.17
N ASN A 117 8.59 14.22 34.61
CA ASN A 117 8.13 15.63 34.73
C ASN A 117 9.11 16.70 34.20
N THR A 118 10.17 16.32 33.50
CA THR A 118 11.03 17.27 32.79
C THR A 118 10.35 17.69 31.49
N ALA A 119 10.28 19.00 31.23
CA ALA A 119 9.76 19.51 29.98
C ALA A 119 10.77 19.29 28.84
N GLU A 120 10.32 18.83 27.69
CA GLU A 120 11.12 18.73 26.46
C GLU A 120 10.48 19.59 25.37
N LEU A 121 11.31 20.26 24.57
CA LEU A 121 10.85 21.05 23.44
C LEU A 121 10.75 20.13 22.21
N HIS A 122 9.59 20.09 21.57
CA HIS A 122 9.31 19.24 20.41
C HIS A 122 8.94 20.11 19.20
N ALA A 123 9.67 19.93 18.10
CA ALA A 123 9.35 20.54 16.82
C ALA A 123 8.77 19.51 15.84
N VAL A 124 7.68 19.87 15.17
CA VAL A 124 7.08 19.08 14.09
C VAL A 124 7.84 19.35 12.81
N ALA A 125 8.36 18.30 12.17
CA ALA A 125 9.24 18.43 11.02
C ALA A 125 8.84 17.53 9.85
N ILE A 126 9.29 17.89 8.66
CA ILE A 126 9.28 17.03 7.45
C ILE A 126 10.69 16.96 6.89
N GLY A 127 11.16 15.73 6.65
CA GLY A 127 12.45 15.45 6.03
C GLY A 127 12.34 14.46 4.87
N ASN A 128 13.44 14.26 4.15
CA ASN A 128 13.51 13.31 3.05
C ASN A 128 13.48 11.86 3.59
N ALA A 129 12.50 11.08 3.16
CA ALA A 129 12.28 9.72 3.64
C ALA A 129 13.29 8.68 3.12
N LEU A 130 13.95 8.99 2.00
CA LEU A 130 14.84 8.07 1.26
C LEU A 130 16.33 8.35 1.50
N ASP A 131 16.67 9.55 1.98
CA ASP A 131 18.04 9.94 2.25
C ASP A 131 18.48 9.43 3.64
N GLU A 132 19.00 8.20 3.69
CA GLU A 132 19.52 7.61 4.94
C GLU A 132 20.73 8.41 5.49
N LEU A 133 21.49 9.10 4.64
CA LEU A 133 22.58 9.97 5.07
C LEU A 133 22.05 11.22 5.76
N PHE A 134 20.94 11.79 5.28
CA PHE A 134 20.28 12.91 5.96
C PHE A 134 19.98 12.58 7.42
N TRP A 135 19.40 11.42 7.72
CA TRP A 135 19.06 11.05 9.10
C TRP A 135 20.28 10.78 9.98
N ARG A 136 21.37 10.27 9.40
CA ARG A 136 22.62 9.97 10.15
C ARG A 136 23.53 11.17 10.34
N ASN A 137 23.57 12.07 9.35
CA ASN A 137 24.55 13.16 9.27
C ASN A 137 23.92 14.56 9.44
N THR A 138 22.65 14.65 9.84
CA THR A 138 22.06 15.92 10.24
C THR A 138 22.24 16.12 11.73
N SER A 139 22.99 17.16 12.09
CA SER A 139 23.12 17.63 13.46
C SER A 139 22.23 18.85 13.66
N CYS A 140 21.51 18.90 14.77
CA CYS A 140 20.65 20.02 15.14
C CYS A 140 21.00 20.53 16.54
N ALA A 141 20.76 21.81 16.77
CA ALA A 141 20.88 22.46 18.06
C ALA A 141 19.73 23.45 18.26
N CYS A 142 19.22 23.53 19.48
CA CYS A 142 18.27 24.56 19.89
C CYS A 142 19.04 25.66 20.62
N VAL A 143 18.85 26.92 20.19
CA VAL A 143 19.44 28.10 20.82
C VAL A 143 18.32 28.92 21.42
N TYR A 144 18.20 28.89 22.75
CA TYR A 144 17.24 29.68 23.50
C TYR A 144 17.77 31.10 23.74
N GLN A 145 16.91 32.11 23.56
CA GLN A 145 17.28 33.53 23.56
C GLN A 145 16.24 34.38 24.32
N GLU A 146 16.74 35.38 25.07
CA GLU A 146 15.92 36.41 25.74
C GLU A 146 15.68 37.61 24.81
N ASP A 147 14.64 38.41 25.07
CA ASP A 147 14.41 39.67 24.35
C ASP A 147 15.48 40.72 24.67
N GLN A 148 15.65 41.69 23.76
CA GLN A 148 16.55 42.82 23.96
C GLN A 148 16.00 43.79 25.03
N GLU A 149 16.49 43.67 26.26
CA GLU A 149 16.59 44.73 27.27
C GLU A 149 18.09 44.90 27.62
N PRO A 150 18.58 46.10 28.00
CA PRO A 150 19.99 46.45 27.89
C PRO A 150 20.89 45.66 28.86
N GLY A 151 21.47 44.57 28.37
CA GLY A 151 22.38 43.68 29.11
C GLY A 151 22.99 42.60 28.19
N PRO A 152 24.00 41.85 28.66
CA PRO A 152 24.59 40.76 27.88
C PRO A 152 23.55 39.67 27.59
N ARG A 153 23.38 39.31 26.31
CA ARG A 153 22.44 38.28 25.86
C ARG A 153 22.69 36.95 26.57
N ARG A 154 21.77 36.51 27.44
CA ARG A 154 21.75 35.12 27.89
C ARG A 154 21.28 34.28 26.71
N SER A 155 22.16 33.41 26.22
CA SER A 155 21.82 32.44 25.19
C SER A 155 22.26 31.06 25.63
N LEU A 156 21.38 30.08 25.51
CA LEU A 156 21.72 28.70 25.81
C LEU A 156 21.58 27.84 24.56
N ARG A 157 22.66 27.16 24.21
CA ARG A 157 22.68 26.20 23.10
C ARG A 157 22.67 24.78 23.64
N VAL A 158 21.66 24.01 23.25
CA VAL A 158 21.55 22.58 23.57
C VAL A 158 21.54 21.75 22.29
N ALA A 159 22.07 20.53 22.38
CA ALA A 159 21.99 19.57 21.27
C ALA A 159 20.54 19.13 21.06
N GLY A 160 20.10 19.12 19.80
CA GLY A 160 18.79 18.64 19.40
C GLY A 160 18.89 17.24 18.79
N LYS A 161 17.87 16.42 19.04
CA LYS A 161 17.75 15.05 18.51
C LYS A 161 16.71 15.02 17.39
N LEU A 162 17.16 14.78 16.16
CA LEU A 162 16.28 14.60 15.01
C LEU A 162 15.89 13.13 14.86
N GLU A 163 14.59 12.85 14.84
CA GLU A 163 14.07 11.50 14.67
C GLU A 163 12.99 11.47 13.58
N ARG A 164 13.04 10.44 12.77
CA ARG A 164 11.96 10.12 11.84
C ARG A 164 10.77 9.55 12.62
N LEU A 165 9.56 10.03 12.35
CA LEU A 165 8.36 9.38 12.87
C LEU A 165 8.07 8.11 12.08
N PRO A 166 7.74 6.99 12.75
CA PRO A 166 7.56 5.69 12.10
C PRO A 166 6.32 5.72 11.21
N GLU A 167 6.53 5.60 9.89
CA GLU A 167 5.47 5.53 8.91
C GLU A 167 5.69 4.32 7.98
N SER A 168 4.70 3.43 7.93
CA SER A 168 4.77 2.14 7.19
C SER A 168 4.56 2.29 5.67
N HIS A 169 4.26 3.50 5.19
CA HIS A 169 4.00 3.80 3.78
C HIS A 169 5.27 4.06 2.94
N ARG A 170 6.45 3.72 3.49
CA ARG A 170 7.75 3.77 2.78
C ARG A 170 7.75 2.99 1.45
N PHE A 171 6.84 2.03 1.30
CA PHE A 171 6.67 1.20 0.09
C PHE A 171 5.81 1.83 -1.01
N GLU A 172 5.21 3.00 -0.77
CA GLU A 172 4.39 3.73 -1.76
C GLU A 172 5.19 4.75 -2.60
N GLY A 173 6.52 4.77 -2.48
CA GLY A 173 7.37 5.74 -3.18
C GLY A 173 7.32 7.15 -2.57
N ARG A 174 6.95 7.26 -1.29
CA ARG A 174 6.94 8.52 -0.55
C ARG A 174 8.37 9.01 -0.35
N ILE A 175 8.65 10.20 -0.88
CA ILE A 175 9.96 10.88 -0.80
C ILE A 175 10.07 11.76 0.46
N TRP A 176 8.96 12.04 1.14
CA TRP A 176 8.89 12.84 2.36
C TRP A 176 8.27 12.03 3.49
N THR A 177 8.72 12.29 4.72
CA THR A 177 8.20 11.64 5.93
C THR A 177 8.11 12.67 7.05
N ALA A 178 7.13 12.49 7.92
CA ALA A 178 7.06 13.24 9.16
C ALA A 178 8.24 12.90 10.07
N ALA A 179 8.64 13.88 10.87
CA ALA A 179 9.76 13.79 11.78
C ALA A 179 9.51 14.68 13.01
N ARG A 180 10.30 14.43 14.05
CA ARG A 180 10.35 15.26 15.23
C ARG A 180 11.78 15.68 15.51
N LEU A 181 11.97 16.94 15.89
CA LEU A 181 13.21 17.42 16.48
C LEU A 181 12.93 17.71 17.95
N THR A 182 13.62 17.03 18.85
CA THR A 182 13.47 17.26 20.30
C THR A 182 14.70 17.92 20.88
N CYS A 183 14.51 18.79 21.86
CA CYS A 183 15.58 19.48 22.55
C CYS A 183 15.31 19.47 24.07
N PRO A 184 16.31 19.11 24.89
CA PRO A 184 16.21 19.28 26.32
C PRO A 184 15.87 20.74 26.65
N PHE A 185 14.92 20.92 27.56
CA PHE A 185 14.60 22.24 28.08
C PHE A 185 15.23 22.39 29.47
N PRO A 186 15.93 23.48 29.77
CA PRO A 186 16.47 23.70 31.11
C PRO A 186 15.33 24.05 32.06
N GLU A 187 15.23 23.37 33.20
CA GLU A 187 14.17 23.64 34.19
C GLU A 187 14.20 25.10 34.69
N ASP A 188 15.39 25.69 34.80
CA ASP A 188 15.62 27.10 35.21
C ASP A 188 15.14 28.14 34.18
N ALA A 189 14.67 27.72 33.01
CA ALA A 189 14.40 28.58 31.87
C ALA A 189 12.92 28.80 31.54
N GLN A 190 12.00 28.23 32.33
CA GLN A 190 10.55 28.24 32.06
C GLN A 190 9.92 29.65 31.97
N THR A 191 10.63 30.69 32.41
CA THR A 191 10.15 32.08 32.39
C THR A 191 11.11 33.08 31.75
N SER A 192 12.25 32.63 31.21
CA SER A 192 13.35 33.55 30.84
C SER A 192 13.59 33.67 29.33
N PHE A 193 13.31 32.64 28.51
CA PHE A 193 13.56 32.70 27.07
C PHE A 193 12.28 32.93 26.26
N ASN A 194 12.32 33.93 25.38
CA ASN A 194 11.17 34.31 24.54
C ASN A 194 11.20 33.62 23.17
N PHE A 195 12.38 33.21 22.71
CA PHE A 195 12.57 32.61 21.39
C PHE A 195 13.50 31.39 21.45
N VAL A 196 13.26 30.46 20.53
CA VAL A 196 14.14 29.33 20.25
C VAL A 196 14.51 29.31 18.78
N SER A 197 15.81 29.32 18.50
CA SER A 197 16.34 29.13 17.15
C SER A 197 16.75 27.67 16.97
N LEU A 198 16.07 26.97 16.06
CA LEU A 198 16.40 25.62 15.64
C LEU A 198 17.45 25.72 14.54
N GLN A 199 18.68 25.34 14.83
CA GLN A 199 19.80 25.40 13.90
C GLN A 199 20.20 23.99 13.50
N CYS A 200 20.20 23.67 12.21
CA CYS A 200 20.61 22.35 11.74
C CYS A 200 21.63 22.43 10.61
N ARG A 201 22.51 21.43 10.57
CA ARG A 201 23.55 21.24 9.56
C ARG A 201 23.55 19.79 9.10
N PHE A 202 23.46 19.59 7.79
CA PHE A 202 23.55 18.30 7.12
C PHE A 202 24.83 18.23 6.29
N GLU A 203 25.67 17.23 6.56
CA GLU A 203 26.92 16.98 5.82
C GLU A 203 26.74 15.91 4.74
N ARG A 204 27.02 16.29 3.49
CA ARG A 204 27.03 15.40 2.31
C ARG A 204 28.44 14.91 1.99
N LEU A 205 28.49 13.87 1.16
CA LEU A 205 29.72 13.35 0.57
C LEU A 205 30.46 14.47 -0.20
N LEU A 206 31.80 14.44 -0.16
CA LEU A 206 32.71 15.40 -0.82
C LEU A 206 32.74 16.83 -0.23
N GLY A 207 32.40 17.00 1.05
CA GLY A 207 32.62 18.27 1.78
C GLY A 207 31.55 19.34 1.58
N TYR A 208 30.49 19.06 0.80
CA TYR A 208 29.33 19.93 0.70
C TYR A 208 28.44 19.78 1.96
N PHE A 209 28.02 20.90 2.55
CA PHE A 209 27.07 20.88 3.66
C PHE A 209 25.90 21.84 3.37
N LEU A 210 24.73 21.49 3.90
CA LEU A 210 23.56 22.37 3.96
C LEU A 210 23.37 22.79 5.41
N SER A 211 23.09 24.05 5.66
CA SER A 211 22.75 24.54 6.99
C SER A 211 21.66 25.59 6.90
N GLY A 212 20.97 25.79 8.02
CA GLY A 212 20.03 26.88 8.17
C GLY A 212 19.44 26.91 9.57
N SER A 213 18.62 27.91 9.81
CA SER A 213 17.97 28.10 11.09
C SER A 213 16.56 28.66 10.93
N VAL A 214 15.70 28.32 11.88
CA VAL A 214 14.35 28.86 12.02
C VAL A 214 14.19 29.30 13.47
N THR A 215 13.77 30.55 13.67
CA THR A 215 13.50 31.10 15.00
C THR A 215 12.01 31.16 15.22
N LEU A 216 11.56 30.56 16.31
CA LEU A 216 10.16 30.47 16.71
C LEU A 216 10.00 31.00 18.14
N PRO A 217 8.84 31.56 18.49
CA PRO A 217 8.56 31.91 19.88
C PRO A 217 8.65 30.66 20.76
N CYS A 218 9.22 30.80 21.96
CA CYS A 218 9.16 29.74 22.95
C CYS A 218 7.68 29.50 23.30
N PRO A 219 7.23 28.23 23.28
CA PRO A 219 5.88 27.92 23.76
C PRO A 219 5.74 28.37 25.22
N GLN A 220 4.51 28.61 25.67
CA GLN A 220 4.23 28.82 27.08
C GLN A 220 3.81 27.47 27.68
N VAL A 221 4.33 27.12 28.87
CA VAL A 221 3.84 25.94 29.61
C VAL A 221 2.51 26.30 30.26
N PRO A 222 1.37 25.68 29.91
CA PRO A 222 0.12 25.92 30.60
C PRO A 222 0.26 25.57 32.08
N ARG A 223 -0.18 26.47 32.97
CA ARG A 223 -0.14 26.25 34.41
C ARG A 223 -1.34 25.42 34.86
N ARG A 224 -1.01 24.25 35.42
CA ARG A 224 -1.84 23.23 36.09
C ARG A 224 -2.74 22.39 35.18
N PRO A 225 -2.69 21.05 35.33
CA PRO A 225 -3.71 20.18 34.76
C PRO A 225 -5.08 20.48 35.42
N PRO A 226 -6.18 20.38 34.66
CA PRO A 226 -7.53 20.59 35.17
C PRO A 226 -7.89 19.58 36.28
N ALA A 227 -8.83 19.96 37.16
CA ALA A 227 -9.20 19.15 38.33
C ALA A 227 -10.05 17.90 38.00
N GLN A 228 -10.47 17.74 36.74
CA GLN A 228 -11.26 16.61 36.23
C GLN A 228 -10.59 16.07 34.96
N LEU A 229 -10.79 14.78 34.67
CA LEU A 229 -10.30 14.17 33.43
C LEU A 229 -10.83 14.91 32.20
N THR A 230 -9.91 15.37 31.36
CA THR A 230 -10.21 16.15 30.17
C THR A 230 -9.75 15.42 28.90
N PHE A 231 -10.57 15.54 27.85
CA PHE A 231 -10.36 14.84 26.59
C PHE A 231 -10.34 15.84 25.43
N ALA A 232 -9.29 15.79 24.62
CA ALA A 232 -9.23 16.48 23.34
C ALA A 232 -9.31 15.48 22.19
N HIS A 233 -9.86 15.90 21.05
CA HIS A 233 -9.89 15.11 19.83
C HIS A 233 -8.96 15.69 18.77
N CYS A 234 -8.20 14.80 18.12
CA CYS A 234 -7.30 15.07 17.01
C CYS A 234 -7.79 14.45 15.71
N GLY A 235 -8.26 15.29 14.78
CA GLY A 235 -8.71 14.87 13.46
C GLY A 235 -7.57 14.72 12.44
N SER A 236 -7.79 13.86 11.44
CA SER A 236 -6.87 13.70 10.31
C SER A 236 -7.04 14.82 9.27
N PRO A 237 -6.06 15.05 8.37
CA PRO A 237 -6.18 16.10 7.35
C PRO A 237 -7.40 15.93 6.43
N ILE A 238 -8.28 16.93 6.41
CA ILE A 238 -9.54 16.92 5.66
C ILE A 238 -9.31 17.50 4.26
N HIS A 239 -9.51 16.70 3.22
CA HIS A 239 -9.08 17.01 1.86
C HIS A 239 -10.13 16.71 0.78
N THR A 240 -9.73 16.85 -0.50
CA THR A 240 -10.54 16.49 -1.69
C THR A 240 -11.90 17.18 -1.76
N ARG A 241 -11.90 18.51 -1.61
CA ARG A 241 -13.08 19.38 -1.62
C ARG A 241 -14.20 18.84 -0.70
N PHE A 242 -13.85 18.49 0.53
CA PHE A 242 -14.80 17.89 1.46
C PHE A 242 -16.00 18.81 1.72
N ASP A 243 -17.21 18.34 1.40
CA ASP A 243 -18.44 19.13 1.43
C ASP A 243 -19.58 18.37 2.11
N ARG A 244 -19.41 18.10 3.41
CA ARG A 244 -20.38 17.37 4.24
C ARG A 244 -20.55 18.06 5.60
N PRO A 245 -21.16 19.27 5.65
CA PRO A 245 -21.31 20.03 6.89
C PRO A 245 -22.06 19.27 7.99
N ALA A 246 -23.11 18.52 7.64
CA ALA A 246 -23.88 17.73 8.61
C ALA A 246 -23.04 16.65 9.30
N LEU A 247 -22.10 16.02 8.57
CA LEU A 247 -21.21 15.01 9.13
C LEU A 247 -20.27 15.61 10.18
N ILE A 248 -19.77 16.83 9.95
CA ILE A 248 -18.96 17.54 10.96
C ILE A 248 -19.78 17.83 12.22
N VAL A 249 -21.04 18.26 12.06
CA VAL A 249 -21.93 18.52 13.21
C VAL A 249 -22.17 17.24 14.01
N GLU A 250 -22.53 16.15 13.33
CA GLU A 250 -22.74 14.84 13.97
C GLU A 250 -21.50 14.38 14.73
N TYR A 251 -20.33 14.41 14.07
CA TYR A 251 -19.06 14.02 14.66
C TYR A 251 -18.70 14.87 15.89
N VAL A 252 -18.78 16.20 15.80
CA VAL A 252 -18.45 17.09 16.92
C VAL A 252 -19.40 16.85 18.08
N GLU A 253 -20.71 16.87 17.85
CA GLU A 253 -21.68 16.72 18.94
C GLU A 253 -21.66 15.32 19.56
N TYR A 254 -21.42 14.28 18.76
CA TYR A 254 -21.22 12.92 19.27
C TYR A 254 -20.05 12.83 20.25
N TYR A 255 -18.88 13.33 19.86
CA TYR A 255 -17.69 13.27 20.71
C TYR A 255 -17.80 14.20 21.92
N ARG A 256 -18.56 15.30 21.83
CA ARG A 256 -18.92 16.12 22.99
C ARG A 256 -19.77 15.35 23.99
N LEU A 257 -20.74 14.57 23.53
CA LEU A 257 -21.52 13.68 24.42
C LEU A 257 -20.62 12.64 25.10
N MET A 258 -19.56 12.18 24.43
CA MET A 258 -18.55 11.27 24.99
C MET A 258 -17.57 11.95 25.97
N GLY A 259 -17.66 13.27 26.17
CA GLY A 259 -16.83 14.03 27.11
C GLY A 259 -15.65 14.79 26.49
N VAL A 260 -15.54 14.87 25.15
CA VAL A 260 -14.53 15.69 24.48
C VAL A 260 -14.87 17.17 24.61
N THR A 261 -13.90 17.96 25.08
CA THR A 261 -14.08 19.41 25.31
C THR A 261 -13.45 20.28 24.22
N ARG A 262 -12.47 19.75 23.48
CA ARG A 262 -11.75 20.50 22.44
C ARG A 262 -11.44 19.62 21.22
N PHE A 263 -11.60 20.17 20.04
CA PHE A 263 -11.28 19.54 18.75
C PHE A 263 -10.15 20.29 18.06
N TYR A 264 -9.23 19.56 17.46
CA TYR A 264 -8.14 20.11 16.65
C TYR A 264 -8.20 19.48 15.26
N GLU A 265 -8.58 20.28 14.27
CA GLU A 265 -8.85 19.83 12.91
C GLU A 265 -7.87 20.45 11.91
N TYR A 266 -7.56 19.71 10.85
CA TYR A 266 -6.57 20.10 9.84
C TYR A 266 -7.23 20.20 8.46
N ALA A 267 -7.56 21.41 8.02
CA ALA A 267 -8.24 21.64 6.75
C ALA A 267 -7.23 21.78 5.60
N VAL A 268 -7.22 20.83 4.66
CA VAL A 268 -6.40 20.89 3.44
C VAL A 268 -7.21 21.46 2.26
N ASP A 269 -8.42 20.94 2.07
CA ASP A 269 -9.30 21.32 0.94
C ASP A 269 -10.76 20.98 1.28
N VAL A 270 -11.52 21.99 1.71
CA VAL A 270 -12.90 21.88 2.19
C VAL A 270 -13.80 22.91 1.50
N SER A 271 -15.09 22.63 1.38
CA SER A 271 -16.06 23.58 0.83
C SER A 271 -16.33 24.75 1.77
N ASN A 272 -16.88 25.85 1.23
CA ASN A 272 -17.34 26.99 2.04
C ASN A 272 -18.43 26.58 3.05
N ARG A 273 -19.24 25.56 2.74
CA ARG A 273 -20.28 25.06 3.65
C ARG A 273 -19.68 24.33 4.85
N THR A 274 -18.71 23.45 4.60
CA THR A 274 -17.95 22.79 5.67
C THR A 274 -17.19 23.82 6.50
N ARG A 275 -16.54 24.80 5.85
CA ARG A 275 -15.82 25.88 6.53
C ARG A 275 -16.74 26.67 7.47
N ALA A 276 -17.95 27.01 7.05
CA ALA A 276 -18.90 27.73 7.90
C ALA A 276 -19.25 26.95 9.20
N VAL A 277 -19.30 25.63 9.15
CA VAL A 277 -19.50 24.79 10.35
C VAL A 277 -18.26 24.81 11.25
N PHE A 278 -17.06 24.73 10.67
CA PHE A 278 -15.82 24.91 11.43
C PHE A 278 -15.77 26.27 12.13
N ASP A 279 -16.03 27.35 11.39
CA ASP A 279 -16.00 28.72 11.91
C ASP A 279 -17.00 28.90 13.07
N TYR A 280 -18.17 28.24 13.00
CA TYR A 280 -19.12 28.20 14.09
C TYR A 280 -18.52 27.57 15.36
N TYR A 281 -17.92 26.38 15.28
CA TYR A 281 -17.32 25.72 16.45
C TYR A 281 -16.05 26.42 16.95
N VAL A 282 -15.29 27.04 16.05
CA VAL A 282 -14.16 27.92 16.40
C VAL A 282 -14.66 29.13 17.20
N GLY A 283 -15.72 29.81 16.73
CA GLY A 283 -16.33 30.93 17.44
C GLY A 283 -16.93 30.57 18.80
N LYS A 284 -17.26 29.30 19.03
CA LYS A 284 -17.69 28.76 20.33
C LYS A 284 -16.53 28.34 21.25
N GLY A 285 -15.29 28.38 20.76
CA GLY A 285 -14.14 27.88 21.52
C GLY A 285 -14.14 26.35 21.70
N ILE A 286 -14.85 25.61 20.85
CA ILE A 286 -14.91 24.14 20.88
C ILE A 286 -13.85 23.54 19.95
N MET A 287 -13.49 24.26 18.88
CA MET A 287 -12.60 23.75 17.84
C MET A 287 -11.45 24.73 17.56
N ASP A 288 -10.28 24.20 17.23
CA ASP A 288 -9.18 24.90 16.57
C ASP A 288 -8.99 24.26 15.20
N VAL A 289 -9.10 25.07 14.13
CA VAL A 289 -8.91 24.61 12.76
C VAL A 289 -7.63 25.20 12.20
N THR A 290 -6.74 24.31 11.80
CA THR A 290 -5.48 24.64 11.16
C THR A 290 -5.61 24.46 9.65
N ASP A 291 -5.35 25.53 8.88
CA ASP A 291 -5.23 25.42 7.43
C ASP A 291 -3.91 24.72 7.07
N TRP A 292 -4.03 23.43 6.74
CA TRP A 292 -2.91 22.51 6.60
C TRP A 292 -2.28 22.56 5.20
N ALA A 293 -1.58 23.65 4.93
CA ALA A 293 -0.91 23.90 3.66
C ALA A 293 0.53 23.34 3.65
N LEU A 294 0.70 22.12 3.15
CA LEU A 294 2.02 21.51 3.00
C LEU A 294 2.93 22.30 2.04
N PRO A 295 4.25 22.41 2.31
CA PRO A 295 5.17 23.15 1.46
C PRO A 295 5.41 22.38 0.15
N GLU A 296 5.42 23.05 -1.00
CA GLU A 296 5.89 22.43 -2.24
C GLU A 296 7.43 22.22 -2.15
N PRO A 297 7.98 21.05 -2.53
CA PRO A 297 7.37 19.94 -3.28
C PRO A 297 6.84 18.78 -2.39
N THR A 298 6.68 18.99 -1.08
CA THR A 298 6.32 17.91 -0.14
C THR A 298 4.97 17.29 -0.39
N ARG A 299 4.02 18.10 -0.88
CA ARG A 299 2.63 17.73 -1.15
C ARG A 299 2.46 16.46 -1.99
N LYS A 300 3.28 16.27 -3.03
CA LYS A 300 3.17 15.11 -3.95
C LYS A 300 3.88 13.84 -3.47
N GLY A 301 4.58 13.90 -2.34
CA GLY A 301 5.49 12.84 -1.93
C GLY A 301 5.46 12.46 -0.45
N ILE A 302 4.64 13.13 0.36
CA ILE A 302 4.33 12.72 1.74
C ILE A 302 3.07 11.85 1.74
N HIS A 303 2.97 10.92 2.70
CA HIS A 303 1.78 10.09 2.84
C HIS A 303 0.59 10.91 3.37
N TYR A 304 -0.61 10.60 2.87
CA TYR A 304 -1.91 11.12 3.34
C TYR A 304 -1.91 12.59 3.78
N PHE A 305 -1.43 13.49 2.90
CA PHE A 305 -1.35 14.93 3.17
C PHE A 305 -0.60 15.29 4.46
N GLY A 306 0.40 14.49 4.86
CA GLY A 306 1.19 14.73 6.06
C GLY A 306 0.44 14.39 7.34
N GLN A 307 -0.50 13.43 7.31
CA GLN A 307 -1.30 12.99 8.45
C GLN A 307 -0.48 12.78 9.71
N LEU A 308 0.63 12.05 9.63
CA LEU A 308 1.44 11.78 10.82
C LEU A 308 2.05 13.05 11.42
N ALA A 309 2.41 14.04 10.60
CA ALA A 309 2.88 15.34 11.08
C ALA A 309 1.73 16.16 11.70
N ALA A 310 0.53 16.12 11.11
CA ALA A 310 -0.67 16.78 11.64
C ALA A 310 -1.10 16.18 12.99
N LEU A 311 -1.21 14.85 13.08
CA LEU A 311 -1.56 14.15 14.31
C LEU A 311 -0.53 14.36 15.42
N TYR A 312 0.74 14.50 15.06
CA TYR A 312 1.79 14.82 16.01
C TYR A 312 1.75 16.29 16.48
N ASP A 313 1.52 17.26 15.60
CA ASP A 313 1.23 18.64 16.01
C ASP A 313 0.03 18.69 16.97
N CYS A 314 -1.01 17.92 16.67
CA CYS A 314 -2.21 17.84 17.49
C CYS A 314 -1.95 17.21 18.87
N LEU A 315 -1.16 16.13 18.91
CA LEU A 315 -0.72 15.53 20.16
C LEU A 315 -0.07 16.57 21.06
N LEU A 316 0.82 17.38 20.49
CA LEU A 316 1.55 18.41 21.22
C LEU A 316 0.65 19.59 21.64
N LYS A 317 -0.44 19.86 20.91
CA LYS A 317 -1.46 20.85 21.32
C LYS A 317 -2.27 20.34 22.52
N SER A 318 -2.70 19.09 22.46
CA SER A 318 -3.58 18.49 23.47
C SER A 318 -2.84 18.06 24.73
N SER A 319 -1.63 17.52 24.64
CA SER A 319 -0.90 16.92 25.77
C SER A 319 -0.54 17.88 26.91
N LEU A 320 -0.53 19.19 26.66
CA LEU A 320 -0.28 20.21 27.68
C LEU A 320 -1.55 20.77 28.31
N THR A 321 -2.71 20.48 27.73
CA THR A 321 -3.98 21.12 28.08
C THR A 321 -5.08 20.12 28.44
N HIS A 322 -4.90 18.84 28.11
CA HIS A 322 -5.85 17.76 28.33
C HIS A 322 -5.12 16.50 28.81
N ASP A 323 -5.81 15.68 29.59
CA ASP A 323 -5.26 14.43 30.13
C ASP A 323 -5.18 13.32 29.07
N TYR A 324 -6.14 13.31 28.14
CA TYR A 324 -6.23 12.30 27.09
C TYR A 324 -6.48 12.93 25.71
N THR A 325 -5.85 12.32 24.71
CA THR A 325 -6.03 12.64 23.29
C THR A 325 -6.73 11.48 22.59
N VAL A 326 -7.84 11.77 21.92
CA VAL A 326 -8.62 10.84 21.11
C VAL A 326 -8.24 11.01 19.64
N TYR A 327 -7.95 9.90 18.96
CA TYR A 327 -7.71 9.85 17.52
C TYR A 327 -8.82 9.05 16.85
N SER A 328 -9.50 9.66 15.89
CA SER A 328 -10.43 8.98 15.00
C SER A 328 -10.59 9.76 13.69
N ASP A 329 -10.94 9.07 12.61
CA ASP A 329 -11.43 9.73 11.39
C ASP A 329 -12.88 10.20 11.58
N LEU A 330 -13.35 11.09 10.68
CA LEU A 330 -14.70 11.69 10.73
C LEU A 330 -15.84 10.68 10.58
N ASP A 331 -15.54 9.49 10.04
CA ASP A 331 -16.50 8.40 9.84
C ASP A 331 -16.47 7.34 10.94
N GLU A 332 -15.79 7.62 12.05
CA GLU A 332 -15.52 6.68 13.13
C GLU A 332 -16.09 7.17 14.46
N GLN A 333 -16.78 6.28 15.18
CA GLN A 333 -17.41 6.54 16.46
C GLN A 333 -16.97 5.50 17.50
N PHE A 334 -16.48 5.96 18.65
CA PHE A 334 -16.24 5.12 19.82
C PHE A 334 -17.54 4.91 20.58
N VAL A 335 -17.95 3.66 20.80
CA VAL A 335 -19.08 3.30 21.66
C VAL A 335 -18.59 2.46 22.84
N THR A 336 -19.28 2.55 23.97
CA THR A 336 -18.96 1.78 25.17
C THR A 336 -20.23 1.26 25.84
N ALA A 337 -20.14 0.10 26.50
CA ALA A 337 -21.21 -0.40 27.35
C ALA A 337 -21.16 0.19 28.77
N GLN A 338 -20.14 1.00 29.08
CA GLN A 338 -20.05 1.72 30.35
C GLN A 338 -21.17 2.75 30.51
N SER A 339 -21.59 2.97 31.76
CA SER A 339 -22.63 3.94 32.10
C SER A 339 -22.08 4.93 33.14
N PRO A 340 -22.09 6.25 32.86
CA PRO A 340 -22.46 6.89 31.60
C PRO A 340 -21.52 6.51 30.42
N ALA A 341 -22.04 6.56 29.19
CA ALA A 341 -21.28 6.18 27.99
C ALA A 341 -20.33 7.31 27.55
N VAL A 342 -19.29 7.55 28.35
CA VAL A 342 -18.31 8.63 28.17
C VAL A 342 -16.89 8.11 28.37
N PHE A 343 -15.89 8.85 27.89
CA PHE A 343 -14.49 8.44 28.01
C PHE A 343 -13.97 8.35 29.44
N SER A 344 -14.42 9.20 30.36
CA SER A 344 -14.02 9.11 31.77
C SER A 344 -14.42 7.76 32.36
N SER A 345 -15.61 7.26 32.06
CA SER A 345 -16.07 5.93 32.51
C SER A 345 -15.28 4.77 31.93
N ILE A 346 -14.69 4.93 30.73
CA ILE A 346 -13.77 3.95 30.15
C ILE A 346 -12.44 3.95 30.92
N VAL A 347 -11.89 5.14 31.18
CA VAL A 347 -10.61 5.31 31.87
C VAL A 347 -10.69 4.79 33.31
N ASP A 348 -11.73 5.18 34.05
CA ASP A 348 -11.90 4.85 35.47
C ASP A 348 -12.05 3.34 35.72
N ASN A 349 -12.65 2.60 34.78
CA ASN A 349 -12.91 1.16 34.93
C ASN A 349 -11.71 0.26 34.58
N GLY A 350 -10.63 0.82 34.00
CA GLY A 350 -9.37 0.10 33.75
C GLY A 350 -9.46 -1.13 32.80
N ARG A 351 -10.62 -1.38 32.17
CA ARG A 351 -10.83 -2.43 31.17
C ARG A 351 -11.22 -1.80 29.84
N VAL A 352 -10.60 -2.27 28.75
CA VAL A 352 -10.94 -1.86 27.40
C VAL A 352 -12.31 -2.42 27.03
N ASP A 353 -13.36 -1.65 27.29
CA ASP A 353 -14.75 -1.94 26.90
C ASP A 353 -15.23 -0.91 25.85
N CYS A 354 -14.40 -0.71 24.83
CA CYS A 354 -14.69 0.16 23.70
C CYS A 354 -14.93 -0.69 22.47
N SER A 355 -16.09 -0.51 21.85
CA SER A 355 -16.32 -0.97 20.48
C SER A 355 -16.17 0.21 19.55
N TYR A 356 -15.56 -0.04 18.40
CA TYR A 356 -15.39 0.96 17.37
C TYR A 356 -16.46 0.70 16.30
N VAL A 357 -17.26 1.71 15.98
CA VAL A 357 -18.32 1.64 14.98
C VAL A 357 -18.02 2.66 13.88
N ARG A 358 -18.09 2.21 12.63
CA ARG A 358 -17.99 3.12 11.48
C ARG A 358 -19.38 3.63 11.15
N SER A 359 -19.55 4.95 11.04
CA SER A 359 -20.87 5.55 10.78
C SER A 359 -21.43 5.06 9.43
N ALA A 360 -22.62 4.46 9.46
CA ALA A 360 -23.33 3.97 8.28
C ALA A 360 -23.88 5.11 7.41
N LEU A 361 -24.03 6.31 7.97
CA LEU A 361 -24.52 7.52 7.30
C LEU A 361 -23.52 8.09 6.29
N VAL A 362 -22.27 7.61 6.31
CA VAL A 362 -21.16 8.13 5.50
C VAL A 362 -21.21 7.65 4.04
N TYR A 363 -22.10 6.71 3.70
CA TYR A 363 -22.32 6.28 2.32
C TYR A 363 -23.65 6.80 1.76
N PRO A 364 -23.69 7.42 0.56
CA PRO A 364 -24.95 7.65 -0.17
C PRO A 364 -25.64 6.35 -0.61
N LYS A 365 -24.99 5.19 -0.38
CA LYS A 365 -25.59 3.86 -0.44
C LYS A 365 -25.26 3.14 0.86
N ALA A 366 -26.21 3.06 1.78
CA ALA A 366 -26.14 2.12 2.88
C ALA A 366 -25.67 0.76 2.33
N ARG A 367 -24.56 0.21 2.84
CA ARG A 367 -24.23 -1.16 2.50
C ARG A 367 -25.33 -2.02 3.11
N MET A 368 -25.90 -2.91 2.30
CA MET A 368 -27.07 -3.75 2.56
C MET A 368 -26.87 -4.79 3.69
N THR A 369 -26.00 -4.51 4.66
CA THR A 369 -25.52 -5.46 5.67
C THR A 369 -25.67 -4.98 7.11
N ASP A 370 -26.20 -3.77 7.35
CA ASP A 370 -26.58 -3.34 8.69
C ASP A 370 -27.80 -4.15 9.13
N ARG A 371 -27.58 -5.07 10.07
CA ARG A 371 -28.63 -5.92 10.60
C ARG A 371 -29.24 -5.24 11.81
N PHE A 372 -30.55 -5.07 11.76
CA PHE A 372 -31.36 -4.70 12.90
C PHE A 372 -32.01 -5.96 13.44
N THR A 373 -32.26 -6.00 14.75
CA THR A 373 -33.14 -7.02 15.33
C THR A 373 -34.55 -6.84 14.78
N ASP A 374 -35.42 -7.84 14.94
CA ASP A 374 -36.84 -7.76 14.56
C ASP A 374 -37.61 -6.64 15.30
N ARG A 375 -36.98 -6.01 16.31
CA ARG A 375 -37.48 -4.85 17.06
C ARG A 375 -36.84 -3.52 16.62
N GLY A 376 -36.04 -3.51 15.55
CA GLY A 376 -35.45 -2.29 14.97
C GLY A 376 -34.21 -1.76 15.69
N GLN A 377 -33.58 -2.54 16.58
CA GLN A 377 -32.33 -2.11 17.22
C GLN A 377 -31.10 -2.52 16.39
N PRO A 378 -30.13 -1.62 16.19
CA PRO A 378 -28.91 -1.93 15.43
C PRO A 378 -28.08 -2.98 16.17
N ILE A 379 -27.55 -3.98 15.45
CA ILE A 379 -26.65 -4.99 16.01
C ILE A 379 -25.20 -4.51 15.80
N PRO A 380 -24.48 -4.05 16.84
CA PRO A 380 -23.08 -3.64 16.71
C PRO A 380 -22.23 -4.87 16.44
N ARG A 381 -21.46 -4.88 15.36
CA ARG A 381 -20.44 -5.93 15.15
C ARG A 381 -19.23 -5.61 16.02
N THR A 382 -19.28 -6.02 17.29
CA THR A 382 -18.05 -6.08 18.10
C THR A 382 -17.20 -7.23 17.59
N ALA A 383 -15.93 -6.96 17.29
CA ALA A 383 -14.98 -7.98 16.91
C ALA A 383 -14.82 -9.00 18.05
N SER A 384 -15.37 -10.21 17.90
CA SER A 384 -15.04 -11.34 18.77
C SER A 384 -15.28 -12.68 18.09
N LYS A 385 -14.18 -13.46 18.13
CA LYS A 385 -14.00 -14.92 18.18
C LYS A 385 -14.89 -15.82 17.32
N SER A 386 -14.17 -16.57 16.49
CA SER A 386 -14.54 -17.89 15.99
C SER A 386 -15.22 -18.73 17.05
N ASP A 387 -16.46 -19.13 16.78
CA ASP A 387 -17.01 -20.38 17.30
C ASP A 387 -17.61 -21.16 16.14
N PHE A 388 -16.94 -22.28 15.84
CA PHE A 388 -17.56 -23.42 15.20
C PHE A 388 -18.67 -23.92 16.13
N ASN A 389 -19.90 -23.95 15.65
CA ASN A 389 -20.77 -25.09 15.92
C ASN A 389 -21.86 -25.21 14.86
N ALA A 390 -22.04 -26.44 14.42
CA ALA A 390 -22.90 -26.84 13.34
C ALA A 390 -24.40 -26.81 13.72
N SER A 391 -25.22 -26.70 12.66
CA SER A 391 -26.61 -27.16 12.51
C SER A 391 -27.73 -26.14 12.79
N PRO A 392 -28.96 -26.33 12.25
CA PRO A 392 -29.41 -27.10 11.09
C PRO A 392 -30.20 -26.24 10.07
N MET A 393 -30.42 -26.83 8.91
CA MET A 393 -31.25 -26.35 7.80
C MET A 393 -32.67 -25.97 8.29
N MET A 394 -33.01 -24.68 8.27
CA MET A 394 -34.38 -24.22 8.53
C MET A 394 -35.14 -24.11 7.21
N ILE A 395 -36.04 -25.07 7.01
CA ILE A 395 -37.07 -25.10 5.97
C ILE A 395 -37.92 -23.84 6.08
N ARG A 396 -37.85 -22.95 5.09
CA ARG A 396 -38.77 -21.81 4.98
C ARG A 396 -40.15 -22.34 4.55
N LYS A 397 -41.15 -22.11 5.40
CA LYS A 397 -42.58 -22.27 5.10
C LYS A 397 -42.92 -21.47 3.84
N LEU A 398 -43.24 -22.17 2.75
CA LEU A 398 -43.89 -21.58 1.58
C LEU A 398 -45.36 -21.27 1.93
N SER A 399 -45.80 -20.07 1.58
CA SER A 399 -47.17 -19.62 1.78
C SER A 399 -48.15 -20.38 0.87
N ARG A 400 -49.36 -20.66 1.36
CA ARG A 400 -50.41 -21.46 0.71
C ARG A 400 -50.92 -20.91 -0.64
N LEU A 401 -50.43 -19.77 -1.11
CA LEU A 401 -50.88 -19.12 -2.36
C LEU A 401 -50.01 -19.45 -3.60
N GLN A 402 -48.88 -20.13 -3.44
CA GLN A 402 -48.03 -20.55 -4.57
C GLN A 402 -48.23 -22.02 -4.98
N PHE A 403 -49.10 -22.77 -4.30
CA PHE A 403 -49.41 -24.18 -4.61
C PHE A 403 -50.58 -24.36 -5.60
N LEU A 404 -51.24 -23.27 -6.03
CA LEU A 404 -52.41 -23.30 -6.90
C LEU A 404 -52.14 -22.92 -8.38
N LEU A 405 -50.88 -22.69 -8.75
CA LEU A 405 -50.47 -22.37 -10.13
C LEU A 405 -49.61 -23.46 -10.80
N LEU A 406 -49.46 -24.63 -10.18
CA LEU A 406 -48.70 -25.77 -10.71
C LEU A 406 -49.53 -27.06 -10.76
N LEU A 407 -50.78 -26.96 -11.21
CA LEU A 407 -51.71 -28.09 -11.35
C LEU A 407 -52.31 -28.29 -12.76
N PRO A 408 -51.59 -27.99 -13.86
CA PRO A 408 -51.88 -28.71 -15.11
C PRO A 408 -50.66 -29.14 -15.93
N THR A 409 -49.56 -29.60 -15.30
CA THR A 409 -48.42 -30.19 -16.06
C THR A 409 -47.95 -31.57 -15.56
N LEU A 410 -48.60 -32.15 -14.54
CA LEU A 410 -48.30 -33.50 -14.04
C LEU A 410 -49.31 -34.58 -14.47
N GLY A 411 -50.24 -34.25 -15.37
CA GLY A 411 -51.26 -35.17 -15.88
C GLY A 411 -50.98 -35.78 -17.26
N LEU A 412 -49.91 -35.38 -17.96
CA LEU A 412 -49.69 -35.76 -19.38
C LEU A 412 -48.56 -36.76 -19.64
N VAL A 413 -47.91 -37.31 -18.60
CA VAL A 413 -46.79 -38.27 -18.76
C VAL A 413 -47.17 -39.70 -18.34
N MET A 414 -48.41 -39.94 -17.90
CA MET A 414 -48.88 -41.26 -17.45
C MET A 414 -49.92 -41.91 -18.39
N ILE A 415 -49.96 -41.53 -19.67
CA ILE A 415 -50.78 -42.21 -20.70
C ILE A 415 -49.99 -42.36 -22.01
N VAL A 416 -48.80 -42.98 -22.02
CA VAL A 416 -48.18 -43.53 -23.26
C VAL A 416 -47.39 -44.83 -23.02
N GLN A 417 -47.54 -45.53 -21.89
CA GLN A 417 -46.90 -46.85 -21.71
C GLN A 417 -47.88 -47.90 -21.21
N GLN A 418 -48.84 -48.26 -22.06
CA GLN A 418 -49.52 -49.55 -22.01
C GLN A 418 -50.18 -49.85 -23.36
N SER A 419 -49.40 -50.38 -24.32
CA SER A 419 -49.90 -51.28 -25.37
C SER A 419 -48.74 -51.76 -26.23
N HIS A 420 -48.16 -52.90 -25.86
CA HIS A 420 -47.98 -54.09 -26.70
C HIS A 420 -46.87 -54.98 -26.14
N ARG A 421 -47.30 -56.11 -25.59
CA ARG A 421 -46.50 -57.33 -25.37
C ARG A 421 -46.70 -58.28 -26.56
N SER A 422 -45.78 -59.25 -26.61
CA SER A 422 -45.77 -60.53 -27.38
C SER A 422 -44.95 -60.40 -28.68
N ILE A 423 -43.95 -61.23 -28.97
CA ILE A 423 -43.88 -62.70 -28.97
C ILE A 423 -42.40 -63.18 -28.75
N ALA A 424 -42.22 -64.38 -28.18
CA ALA A 424 -40.97 -65.09 -27.80
C ALA A 424 -40.46 -66.05 -28.93
N PRO A 425 -39.73 -67.17 -28.68
CA PRO A 425 -38.44 -67.47 -28.00
C PRO A 425 -37.49 -68.33 -28.90
N PHE A 426 -36.29 -68.75 -28.40
CA PHE A 426 -35.65 -70.09 -28.53
C PHE A 426 -34.22 -70.05 -27.90
N LEU A 427 -33.92 -70.78 -26.80
CA LEU A 427 -33.37 -72.17 -26.67
C LEU A 427 -31.88 -72.26 -27.14
N VAL A 428 -30.87 -72.73 -26.39
CA VAL A 428 -30.66 -74.06 -25.74
C VAL A 428 -29.36 -74.07 -24.84
N ASP A 429 -29.42 -74.87 -23.76
CA ASP A 429 -28.45 -75.65 -22.94
C ASP A 429 -27.14 -75.14 -22.27
N VAL A 430 -27.22 -75.14 -20.92
CA VAL A 430 -26.52 -75.98 -19.91
C VAL A 430 -25.08 -76.47 -20.16
N HIS A 431 -24.12 -75.98 -19.34
CA HIS A 431 -23.32 -76.83 -18.44
C HIS A 431 -22.70 -76.06 -17.27
N VAL A 432 -22.66 -76.73 -16.11
CA VAL A 432 -22.27 -76.25 -14.78
C VAL A 432 -20.77 -76.51 -14.54
N SER A 433 -20.04 -75.55 -13.97
CA SER A 433 -19.07 -75.82 -12.90
C SER A 433 -18.63 -74.54 -12.18
N GLN A 434 -18.55 -74.65 -10.86
CA GLN A 434 -18.32 -73.62 -9.85
C GLN A 434 -16.96 -72.91 -9.96
N SER A 435 -16.91 -71.61 -9.67
CA SER A 435 -16.17 -71.06 -8.50
C SER A 435 -16.05 -69.52 -8.53
N ALA A 436 -16.05 -68.97 -7.32
CA ALA A 436 -15.55 -67.66 -6.88
C ALA A 436 -16.39 -66.40 -7.20
N GLU A 437 -16.96 -65.88 -6.11
CA GLU A 437 -17.64 -64.60 -5.96
C GLU A 437 -16.80 -63.42 -6.48
N THR A 438 -17.39 -62.63 -7.39
CA THR A 438 -17.04 -61.21 -7.57
C THR A 438 -18.31 -60.40 -7.76
N HIS A 439 -18.64 -59.59 -6.75
CA HIS A 439 -19.74 -58.63 -6.83
C HIS A 439 -19.35 -57.45 -7.74
N VAL A 440 -20.06 -57.36 -8.86
CA VAL A 440 -20.06 -56.25 -9.81
C VAL A 440 -20.77 -55.04 -9.21
N ASN A 441 -20.17 -53.86 -9.35
CA ASN A 441 -20.80 -52.55 -9.09
C ASN A 441 -20.84 -51.75 -10.41
N PRO A 442 -21.87 -50.91 -10.64
CA PRO A 442 -22.30 -50.50 -11.98
C PRO A 442 -21.47 -49.37 -12.59
N LEU A 443 -21.34 -49.46 -13.92
CA LEU A 443 -20.68 -48.54 -14.84
C LEU A 443 -21.06 -47.07 -14.62
N ARG A 444 -20.07 -46.26 -14.23
CA ARG A 444 -20.03 -44.82 -14.46
C ARG A 444 -18.96 -44.58 -15.52
N SER A 445 -19.35 -44.05 -16.67
CA SER A 445 -18.44 -43.67 -17.75
C SER A 445 -17.52 -42.53 -17.28
N SER A 446 -16.30 -42.86 -16.85
CA SER A 446 -15.23 -41.89 -16.65
C SER A 446 -14.50 -41.68 -17.97
N ILE A 447 -14.59 -40.48 -18.53
CA ILE A 447 -13.54 -39.98 -19.41
C ILE A 447 -12.32 -39.81 -18.50
N ALA A 448 -11.32 -40.67 -18.68
CA ALA A 448 -10.09 -40.64 -17.89
C ALA A 448 -9.36 -39.31 -18.12
N GLU A 449 -9.13 -38.54 -17.05
CA GLU A 449 -8.12 -37.48 -17.08
C GLU A 449 -6.75 -38.11 -17.35
N PRO A 450 -5.91 -37.51 -18.21
CA PRO A 450 -4.59 -38.05 -18.50
C PRO A 450 -3.76 -38.10 -17.21
N ASN A 451 -3.07 -39.23 -17.00
CA ASN A 451 -2.16 -39.52 -15.89
C ASN A 451 -1.20 -38.35 -15.58
N THR A 452 -1.61 -37.37 -14.77
CA THR A 452 -0.73 -36.27 -14.34
C THR A 452 0.22 -36.81 -13.27
N ARG A 453 1.51 -36.88 -13.58
CA ARG A 453 2.54 -37.33 -12.62
C ARG A 453 2.75 -36.26 -11.54
N LEU A 454 2.73 -36.65 -10.27
CA LEU A 454 2.81 -35.74 -9.10
C LEU A 454 4.23 -35.16 -8.87
N ASP A 455 5.24 -35.70 -9.55
CA ASP A 455 6.64 -35.31 -9.45
C ASP A 455 6.99 -34.05 -10.28
N ARG A 456 6.14 -33.67 -11.23
CA ARG A 456 6.46 -32.60 -12.20
C ARG A 456 6.26 -31.22 -11.58
N PRO A 457 7.28 -30.34 -11.58
CA PRO A 457 7.15 -29.03 -10.96
C PRO A 457 6.20 -28.11 -11.74
N VAL A 458 5.83 -27.00 -11.10
CA VAL A 458 5.17 -25.86 -11.75
C VAL A 458 6.25 -24.87 -12.18
N THR A 459 6.25 -24.49 -13.46
CA THR A 459 7.16 -23.46 -13.96
C THR A 459 6.55 -22.07 -13.77
N VAL A 460 7.28 -21.19 -13.08
CA VAL A 460 6.96 -19.77 -12.97
C VAL A 460 7.66 -19.02 -14.09
N VAL A 461 6.91 -18.19 -14.81
CA VAL A 461 7.43 -17.35 -15.90
C VAL A 461 7.35 -15.89 -15.49
N THR A 462 8.43 -15.15 -15.72
CA THR A 462 8.51 -13.72 -15.45
C THR A 462 9.37 -13.03 -16.50
N ALA A 463 9.27 -11.70 -16.58
CA ALA A 463 10.17 -10.90 -17.40
C ALA A 463 10.57 -9.60 -16.69
N TYR A 464 11.72 -9.05 -17.09
CA TYR A 464 12.13 -7.71 -16.70
C TYR A 464 12.81 -6.99 -17.86
N TYR A 465 12.31 -5.80 -18.16
CA TYR A 465 12.88 -4.88 -19.13
C TYR A 465 12.90 -3.49 -18.51
N ASN A 466 14.00 -2.78 -18.70
CA ASN A 466 14.12 -1.41 -18.24
C ASN A 466 13.45 -0.46 -19.23
N ILE A 467 12.14 -0.26 -19.01
CA ILE A 467 11.28 0.61 -19.80
C ILE A 467 10.63 1.66 -18.90
N PRO A 468 10.04 2.73 -19.45
CA PRO A 468 9.20 3.66 -18.70
C PRO A 468 7.99 2.94 -18.08
N ALA A 469 8.09 2.58 -16.79
CA ALA A 469 7.07 1.79 -16.08
C ALA A 469 6.33 2.62 -15.02
N LYS A 470 5.27 2.02 -14.44
CA LYS A 470 4.47 2.61 -13.34
C LYS A 470 5.28 2.96 -12.08
N ARG A 471 6.45 2.33 -11.91
CA ARG A 471 7.34 2.44 -10.75
C ARG A 471 8.77 2.58 -11.24
N SER A 472 9.62 3.21 -10.43
CA SER A 472 11.03 3.38 -10.77
C SER A 472 11.78 2.04 -10.79
N ASN A 473 12.86 1.97 -11.56
CA ASN A 473 13.75 0.80 -11.61
C ASN A 473 14.27 0.41 -10.23
N ILE A 474 14.61 1.38 -9.40
CA ILE A 474 15.04 1.18 -8.00
C ILE A 474 13.98 0.40 -7.21
N THR A 475 12.70 0.67 -7.48
CA THR A 475 11.59 -0.05 -6.83
C THR A 475 11.54 -1.50 -7.28
N TYR A 476 11.67 -1.77 -8.58
CA TYR A 476 11.70 -3.12 -9.12
C TYR A 476 12.94 -3.91 -8.67
N GLU A 477 14.12 -3.28 -8.63
CA GLU A 477 15.33 -3.89 -8.06
C GLU A 477 15.13 -4.33 -6.61
N ARG A 478 14.45 -3.52 -5.81
CA ARG A 478 14.10 -3.90 -4.44
C ARG A 478 13.18 -5.12 -4.39
N TRP A 479 12.15 -5.17 -5.24
CA TRP A 479 11.24 -6.32 -5.29
C TRP A 479 11.91 -7.59 -5.81
N MET A 480 12.79 -7.46 -6.82
CA MET A 480 13.61 -8.57 -7.31
C MET A 480 14.51 -9.16 -6.22
N ARG A 481 15.12 -8.30 -5.38
CA ARG A 481 15.91 -8.73 -4.21
C ARG A 481 15.09 -9.41 -3.11
N ILE A 482 13.76 -9.30 -3.14
CA ILE A 482 12.86 -10.01 -2.22
C ILE A 482 12.41 -11.34 -2.85
N PHE A 483 12.00 -11.31 -4.12
CA PHE A 483 11.49 -12.47 -4.84
C PHE A 483 12.58 -13.51 -5.12
N LEU A 484 13.58 -13.12 -5.91
CA LEU A 484 14.45 -14.06 -6.60
C LEU A 484 15.33 -14.89 -5.66
N PRO A 485 15.93 -14.32 -4.58
CA PRO A 485 16.74 -15.10 -3.66
C PRO A 485 15.92 -15.98 -2.72
N LYS A 486 14.69 -15.57 -2.38
CA LYS A 486 13.91 -16.20 -1.29
C LYS A 486 12.96 -17.29 -1.75
N ILE A 487 12.47 -17.22 -2.99
CA ILE A 487 11.40 -18.10 -3.47
C ILE A 487 12.01 -19.20 -4.36
N PRO A 488 12.12 -20.45 -3.88
CA PRO A 488 12.83 -21.56 -4.54
C PRO A 488 12.02 -22.21 -5.67
N CYS A 489 11.25 -21.43 -6.43
CA CYS A 489 10.45 -21.91 -7.56
C CYS A 489 11.32 -22.25 -8.79
N HIS A 490 10.80 -23.11 -9.67
CA HIS A 490 11.35 -23.33 -11.01
C HIS A 490 11.03 -22.09 -11.85
N LEU A 491 12.04 -21.27 -12.14
CA LEU A 491 11.85 -19.91 -12.63
C LEU A 491 12.42 -19.73 -14.03
N TYR A 492 11.58 -19.24 -14.93
CA TYR A 492 11.92 -18.88 -16.30
C TYR A 492 11.86 -17.35 -16.46
N ILE A 493 13.00 -16.72 -16.79
CA ILE A 493 13.15 -15.26 -16.80
C ILE A 493 13.50 -14.78 -18.21
N TYR A 494 12.67 -13.90 -18.78
CA TYR A 494 13.00 -13.17 -20.01
C TYR A 494 13.57 -11.78 -19.69
N THR A 495 14.68 -11.42 -20.35
CA THR A 495 15.37 -10.15 -20.08
C THR A 495 16.33 -9.74 -21.20
N GLU A 496 16.88 -8.53 -21.09
CA GLU A 496 18.07 -8.05 -21.83
C GLU A 496 19.37 -8.67 -21.32
N SER A 497 20.37 -8.76 -22.21
CA SER A 497 21.71 -9.32 -21.94
C SER A 497 22.41 -8.66 -20.76
N GLN A 498 22.28 -7.35 -20.62
CA GLN A 498 22.89 -6.56 -19.55
C GLN A 498 22.42 -6.94 -18.12
N TYR A 499 21.29 -7.65 -17.98
CA TYR A 499 20.78 -8.07 -16.67
C TYR A 499 21.08 -9.54 -16.34
N GLU A 500 21.68 -10.30 -17.26
CA GLU A 500 21.95 -11.73 -17.09
C GLU A 500 22.75 -12.00 -15.80
N SER A 501 23.93 -11.38 -15.67
CA SER A 501 24.79 -11.52 -14.49
C SER A 501 24.09 -11.08 -13.20
N TYR A 502 23.22 -10.07 -13.28
CA TYR A 502 22.46 -9.60 -12.13
C TYR A 502 21.44 -10.65 -11.67
N PHE A 503 20.67 -11.24 -12.60
CA PHE A 503 19.73 -12.31 -12.28
C PHE A 503 20.41 -13.57 -11.75
N LEU A 504 21.54 -13.98 -12.36
CA LEU A 504 22.37 -15.07 -11.85
C LEU A 504 22.83 -14.81 -10.42
N SER A 505 23.25 -13.58 -10.09
CA SER A 505 23.67 -13.23 -8.74
C SER A 505 22.54 -13.31 -7.71
N LEU A 506 21.30 -12.94 -8.08
CA LEU A 506 20.14 -13.03 -7.20
C LEU A 506 19.60 -14.45 -7.07
N ARG A 507 19.84 -15.30 -8.06
CA ARG A 507 19.41 -16.72 -8.11
C ARG A 507 20.54 -17.70 -7.80
N LYS A 508 21.66 -17.22 -7.24
CA LYS A 508 22.86 -18.04 -6.96
C LYS A 508 22.58 -19.33 -6.19
N ASP A 509 21.60 -19.33 -5.29
CA ASP A 509 21.22 -20.47 -4.44
C ASP A 509 20.15 -21.38 -5.10
N HIS A 510 19.70 -21.03 -6.32
CA HIS A 510 18.60 -21.69 -7.06
C HIS A 510 18.94 -21.86 -8.55
N LEU A 511 20.21 -21.95 -8.92
CA LEU A 511 20.66 -22.02 -10.32
C LEU A 511 20.18 -23.30 -11.01
N ASP A 512 20.04 -24.41 -10.27
CA ASP A 512 19.50 -25.71 -10.69
C ASP A 512 18.07 -25.61 -11.26
N ARG A 513 17.32 -24.59 -10.85
CA ARG A 513 15.92 -24.37 -11.18
C ARG A 513 15.67 -22.99 -11.77
N THR A 514 16.66 -22.44 -12.47
CA THR A 514 16.57 -21.12 -13.09
C THR A 514 16.99 -21.18 -14.56
N LYS A 515 16.11 -20.72 -15.45
CA LYS A 515 16.41 -20.53 -16.87
C LYS A 515 16.27 -19.05 -17.20
N ILE A 516 17.34 -18.46 -17.73
CA ILE A 516 17.33 -17.07 -18.21
C ILE A 516 17.35 -17.12 -19.73
N VAL A 517 16.46 -16.37 -20.36
CA VAL A 517 16.40 -16.19 -21.81
C VAL A 517 16.69 -14.74 -22.15
N ILE A 518 17.78 -14.54 -22.88
CA ILE A 518 18.16 -13.24 -23.40
C ILE A 518 17.37 -12.98 -24.67
N LYS A 519 16.40 -12.07 -24.56
CA LYS A 519 15.51 -11.67 -25.65
C LYS A 519 15.37 -10.16 -25.62
N PRO A 520 15.98 -9.42 -26.56
CA PRO A 520 15.86 -7.97 -26.60
C PRO A 520 14.40 -7.51 -26.65
N PHE A 521 14.09 -6.36 -26.04
CA PHE A 521 12.75 -5.76 -26.02
C PHE A 521 12.23 -5.53 -27.45
N THR A 522 13.13 -5.18 -28.37
CA THR A 522 12.83 -4.97 -29.79
C THR A 522 12.50 -6.26 -30.55
N ALA A 523 12.78 -7.43 -29.97
CA ALA A 523 12.47 -8.73 -30.54
C ALA A 523 11.15 -9.33 -30.03
N LEU A 524 10.43 -8.61 -29.15
CA LEU A 524 9.13 -9.05 -28.65
C LEU A 524 8.05 -8.98 -29.73
N LYS A 525 7.06 -9.87 -29.69
CA LYS A 525 6.01 -9.94 -30.70
C LYS A 525 5.15 -8.69 -30.68
N MET A 526 4.80 -8.21 -29.49
CA MET A 526 4.03 -6.97 -29.30
C MET A 526 4.86 -5.74 -29.62
N TYR A 527 6.19 -5.77 -29.50
CA TYR A 527 7.04 -4.65 -29.93
C TYR A 527 6.89 -4.36 -31.42
N GLN A 528 6.72 -5.40 -32.26
CA GLN A 528 6.51 -5.22 -33.70
C GLN A 528 5.22 -4.44 -34.04
N LYS A 529 4.32 -4.28 -33.07
CA LYS A 529 3.09 -3.48 -33.17
C LYS A 529 3.24 -2.11 -32.47
N MET A 530 4.44 -1.51 -32.40
CA MET A 530 4.68 -0.26 -31.65
C MET A 530 3.75 0.89 -32.08
N ASP A 531 3.51 1.07 -33.38
CA ASP A 531 2.64 2.12 -33.88
C ASP A 531 1.20 2.00 -33.34
N LEU A 532 0.68 0.76 -33.24
CA LEU A 532 -0.60 0.50 -32.59
C LEU A 532 -0.59 0.98 -31.14
N TRP A 533 0.47 0.70 -30.37
CA TRP A 533 0.54 1.08 -28.96
C TRP A 533 0.66 2.60 -28.76
N ILE A 534 1.31 3.31 -29.67
CA ILE A 534 1.35 4.77 -29.69
C ILE A 534 -0.07 5.34 -29.91
N GLU A 535 -0.85 4.76 -30.82
CA GLU A 535 -2.24 5.16 -31.01
C GLU A 535 -3.13 4.82 -29.80
N GLN A 536 -2.99 3.61 -29.24
CA GLN A 536 -3.71 3.18 -28.05
C GLN A 536 -3.44 4.09 -26.85
N LYS A 537 -2.23 4.65 -26.73
CA LYS A 537 -1.90 5.61 -25.67
C LYS A 537 -2.78 6.86 -25.71
N LYS A 538 -3.24 7.29 -26.89
CA LYS A 538 -4.15 8.44 -27.04
C LYS A 538 -5.54 8.16 -26.45
N MET A 539 -5.94 6.88 -26.37
CA MET A 539 -7.23 6.44 -25.83
C MET A 539 -7.18 6.18 -24.31
N ASP A 540 -5.98 6.10 -23.73
CA ASP A 540 -5.77 5.79 -22.33
C ASP A 540 -5.97 7.00 -21.43
N HIS A 541 -6.93 6.89 -20.52
CA HIS A 541 -7.22 7.89 -19.51
C HIS A 541 -6.15 7.94 -18.39
N GLU A 542 -5.38 6.87 -18.19
CA GLU A 542 -4.34 6.78 -17.17
C GLU A 542 -3.00 7.35 -17.69
N ARG A 543 -2.59 8.49 -17.13
CA ARG A 543 -1.40 9.22 -17.60
C ARG A 543 -0.09 8.45 -17.41
N LEU A 544 -0.01 7.57 -16.41
CA LEU A 544 1.21 6.86 -16.02
C LEU A 544 1.58 5.67 -16.94
N HIS A 545 0.68 5.26 -17.83
CA HIS A 545 0.95 4.15 -18.74
C HIS A 545 1.72 4.61 -19.98
N THR A 546 2.47 3.70 -20.59
CA THR A 546 3.31 3.99 -21.75
C THR A 546 3.14 2.91 -22.81
N PRO A 547 3.38 3.20 -24.10
CA PRO A 547 3.36 2.20 -25.17
C PRO A 547 4.23 0.96 -24.86
N GLU A 548 5.42 1.17 -24.29
CA GLU A 548 6.34 0.11 -23.92
C GLU A 548 5.75 -0.80 -22.83
N LEU A 549 4.95 -0.23 -21.93
CA LEU A 549 4.27 -1.01 -20.90
C LEU A 549 3.14 -1.85 -21.49
N TYR A 550 2.43 -1.35 -22.50
CA TYR A 550 1.41 -2.13 -23.22
C TYR A 550 2.03 -3.32 -23.95
N VAL A 551 3.24 -3.14 -24.52
CA VAL A 551 4.02 -4.25 -25.10
C VAL A 551 4.22 -5.34 -24.06
N LEU A 552 4.79 -5.03 -22.89
CA LEU A 552 5.06 -6.04 -21.87
C LEU A 552 3.80 -6.72 -21.32
N TRP A 553 2.73 -5.95 -21.09
CA TRP A 553 1.47 -6.52 -20.58
C TRP A 553 0.86 -7.51 -21.57
N ASN A 554 0.89 -7.20 -22.85
CA ASN A 554 0.33 -8.08 -23.88
C ASN A 554 1.30 -9.18 -24.32
N GLU A 555 2.59 -9.11 -23.98
CA GLU A 555 3.57 -10.16 -24.27
C GLU A 555 3.49 -11.35 -23.30
N LYS A 556 2.84 -11.20 -22.13
CA LYS A 556 2.80 -12.22 -21.06
C LYS A 556 2.43 -13.62 -21.56
N LEU A 557 1.38 -13.72 -22.39
CA LEU A 557 0.92 -15.00 -22.91
C LEU A 557 1.88 -15.58 -23.98
N SER A 558 2.59 -14.73 -24.71
CA SER A 558 3.67 -15.16 -25.63
C SER A 558 4.86 -15.72 -24.85
N PHE A 559 5.27 -15.09 -23.75
CA PHE A 559 6.30 -15.65 -22.87
C PHE A 559 5.91 -17.00 -22.31
N LEU A 560 4.66 -17.14 -21.84
CA LEU A 560 4.15 -18.43 -21.38
C LEU A 560 4.18 -19.50 -22.47
N ALA A 561 3.71 -19.19 -23.68
CA ALA A 561 3.68 -20.14 -24.80
C ALA A 561 5.08 -20.57 -25.26
N GLU A 562 6.02 -19.62 -25.33
CA GLU A 562 7.43 -19.92 -25.63
C GLU A 562 8.06 -20.81 -24.56
N THR A 563 7.81 -20.51 -23.28
CA THR A 563 8.28 -21.33 -22.16
C THR A 563 7.67 -22.73 -22.18
N ILE A 564 6.39 -22.86 -22.53
CA ILE A 564 5.71 -24.16 -22.69
C ILE A 564 6.34 -24.98 -23.81
N LYS A 565 6.73 -24.34 -24.93
CA LYS A 565 7.37 -25.02 -26.05
C LYS A 565 8.77 -25.52 -25.70
N ASP A 566 9.53 -24.72 -24.96
CA ASP A 566 10.88 -25.07 -24.49
C ASP A 566 10.85 -26.11 -23.36
N ASN A 567 9.91 -25.98 -22.43
CA ASN A 567 9.64 -26.87 -21.29
C ASN A 567 10.89 -27.40 -20.55
N THR A 568 11.88 -26.53 -20.31
CA THR A 568 13.16 -26.89 -19.67
C THR A 568 13.00 -27.70 -18.36
N PHE A 569 11.95 -27.46 -17.57
CA PHE A 569 11.73 -28.10 -16.27
C PHE A 569 10.73 -29.27 -16.29
N ASP A 570 10.37 -29.78 -17.48
CA ASP A 570 9.43 -30.89 -17.65
C ASP A 570 8.08 -30.65 -16.93
N SER A 571 7.55 -29.43 -16.99
CA SER A 571 6.32 -29.01 -16.28
C SER A 571 5.04 -29.26 -17.09
N ASP A 572 3.93 -29.50 -16.39
CA ASP A 572 2.58 -29.52 -16.98
C ASP A 572 1.83 -28.20 -16.78
N TYR A 573 2.18 -27.46 -15.71
CA TYR A 573 1.54 -26.21 -15.30
C TYR A 573 2.52 -25.05 -15.36
N PHE A 574 2.03 -23.92 -15.85
CA PHE A 574 2.83 -22.71 -16.07
C PHE A 574 2.07 -21.52 -15.52
N LEU A 575 2.75 -20.71 -14.69
CA LEU A 575 2.19 -19.52 -14.07
C LEU A 575 3.04 -18.31 -14.45
N TRP A 576 2.44 -17.32 -15.12
CA TRP A 576 3.01 -15.99 -15.16
C TRP A 576 2.97 -15.41 -13.75
N THR A 577 4.06 -14.80 -13.32
CA THR A 577 4.13 -14.02 -12.08
C THR A 577 4.93 -12.76 -12.36
N ASP A 578 4.32 -11.58 -12.17
CA ASP A 578 5.03 -10.31 -12.34
C ASP A 578 6.26 -10.29 -11.43
N ILE A 579 7.42 -9.91 -11.97
CA ILE A 579 8.71 -9.80 -11.24
C ILE A 579 8.62 -8.93 -9.98
N GLY A 580 7.66 -8.00 -9.94
CA GLY A 580 7.38 -7.08 -8.83
C GLY A 580 6.29 -7.54 -7.86
N SER A 581 5.91 -8.82 -7.87
CA SER A 581 4.81 -9.34 -7.04
C SER A 581 5.18 -9.49 -5.56
N PHE A 582 6.44 -9.78 -5.24
CA PHE A 582 6.91 -9.94 -3.86
C PHE A 582 7.44 -8.61 -3.31
N ARG A 583 6.61 -7.91 -2.53
CA ARG A 583 6.90 -6.53 -2.09
C ARG A 583 7.31 -6.40 -0.64
N ASP A 584 6.92 -7.37 0.20
CA ASP A 584 7.19 -7.37 1.64
C ASP A 584 8.12 -8.54 2.00
N PRO A 585 9.34 -8.26 2.53
CA PRO A 585 10.29 -9.30 2.91
C PRO A 585 9.79 -10.31 3.95
N ARG A 586 8.90 -9.91 4.87
CA ARG A 586 8.33 -10.78 5.91
C ARG A 586 7.31 -11.72 5.32
N ARG A 587 6.43 -11.21 4.47
CA ARG A 587 5.41 -12.02 3.77
C ARG A 587 6.05 -12.99 2.77
N ALA A 588 7.09 -12.56 2.07
CA ALA A 588 7.84 -13.44 1.17
C ALA A 588 8.46 -14.63 1.91
N ALA A 589 8.88 -14.46 3.16
CA ALA A 589 9.41 -15.56 3.98
C ALA A 589 8.35 -16.62 4.31
N ALA A 590 7.06 -16.25 4.34
CA ALA A 590 5.95 -17.18 4.51
C ALA A 590 5.46 -17.82 3.19
N LEU A 591 6.05 -17.44 2.05
CA LEU A 591 5.67 -17.86 0.70
C LEU A 591 6.74 -18.72 0.03
N THR A 592 7.67 -19.29 0.80
CA THR A 592 8.78 -20.11 0.27
C THR A 592 8.31 -21.40 -0.41
N THR A 593 7.05 -21.80 -0.23
CA THR A 593 6.43 -22.92 -0.94
C THR A 593 5.78 -22.49 -2.26
N TYR A 594 5.84 -21.22 -2.65
CA TYR A 594 5.25 -20.74 -3.90
C TYR A 594 6.05 -21.15 -5.14
N PRO A 595 5.37 -21.62 -6.21
CA PRO A 595 4.08 -22.30 -6.19
C PRO A 595 4.25 -23.74 -5.72
N ASP A 596 3.27 -24.24 -4.96
CA ASP A 596 3.22 -25.63 -4.55
C ASP A 596 2.59 -26.45 -5.67
N THR A 597 3.30 -27.49 -6.09
CA THR A 597 2.90 -28.36 -7.21
C THR A 597 1.54 -29.00 -6.98
N GLU A 598 1.32 -29.57 -5.80
CA GLU A 598 0.12 -30.33 -5.52
C GLU A 598 -1.11 -29.42 -5.40
N ILE A 599 -0.97 -28.29 -4.70
CA ILE A 599 -2.01 -27.27 -4.61
C ILE A 599 -2.36 -26.76 -6.02
N THR A 600 -1.37 -26.40 -6.83
CA THR A 600 -1.62 -25.87 -8.18
C THR A 600 -2.39 -26.86 -9.04
N ARG A 601 -1.99 -28.14 -9.05
CA ARG A 601 -2.65 -29.19 -9.84
C ARG A 601 -4.10 -29.44 -9.39
N ARG A 602 -4.31 -29.64 -8.08
CA ARG A 602 -5.65 -29.86 -7.51
C ARG A 602 -6.59 -28.69 -7.80
N THR A 603 -6.01 -27.51 -7.93
CA THR A 603 -6.75 -26.26 -8.02
C THR A 603 -7.04 -25.82 -9.44
N LEU A 604 -6.16 -26.05 -10.42
CA LEU A 604 -6.34 -25.49 -11.77
C LEU A 604 -7.00 -26.42 -12.77
N GLY A 605 -6.94 -27.74 -12.56
CA GLY A 605 -7.40 -28.71 -13.56
C GLY A 605 -6.66 -28.54 -14.90
N SER A 606 -7.09 -29.23 -15.95
CA SER A 606 -6.35 -29.27 -17.23
C SER A 606 -6.85 -28.29 -18.31
N ASN A 607 -8.05 -27.71 -18.14
CA ASN A 607 -8.79 -27.09 -19.24
C ASN A 607 -9.00 -25.57 -19.09
N LYS A 608 -8.63 -24.98 -17.95
CA LYS A 608 -8.90 -23.57 -17.65
C LYS A 608 -7.64 -22.80 -17.27
N VAL A 609 -7.62 -21.50 -17.57
CA VAL A 609 -6.62 -20.55 -17.11
C VAL A 609 -7.12 -19.81 -15.88
N PHE A 610 -6.29 -19.77 -14.85
CA PHE A 610 -6.52 -19.04 -13.61
C PHE A 610 -6.50 -17.53 -13.81
N PHE A 611 -7.46 -16.85 -13.19
CA PHE A 611 -7.43 -15.42 -12.95
C PHE A 611 -7.90 -15.09 -11.53
N LEU A 612 -7.20 -14.13 -10.90
CA LEU A 612 -7.68 -13.53 -9.67
C LEU A 612 -8.84 -12.58 -9.97
N GLN A 613 -9.99 -12.84 -9.39
CA GLN A 613 -11.17 -12.00 -9.51
C GLN A 613 -11.14 -10.94 -8.40
N MET A 614 -10.94 -9.70 -8.81
CA MET A 614 -10.90 -8.53 -7.92
C MET A 614 -12.31 -8.08 -7.53
N TYR A 615 -13.23 -8.12 -8.49
CA TYR A 615 -14.63 -7.69 -8.36
C TYR A 615 -15.54 -8.56 -9.25
N ASP A 616 -16.82 -8.64 -8.88
CA ASP A 616 -17.83 -9.38 -9.64
C ASP A 616 -18.21 -8.71 -10.96
N PHE A 617 -18.45 -9.54 -11.97
CA PHE A 617 -19.08 -9.11 -13.22
C PHE A 617 -20.59 -8.98 -13.01
N THR A 618 -21.12 -7.79 -13.25
CA THR A 618 -22.56 -7.50 -13.20
C THR A 618 -23.29 -8.15 -14.39
N ALA A 619 -24.63 -8.20 -14.32
CA ALA A 619 -25.44 -8.72 -15.43
C ALA A 619 -25.32 -7.85 -16.68
N GLU A 620 -25.34 -6.52 -16.51
CA GLU A 620 -25.20 -5.54 -17.60
C GLU A 620 -23.86 -5.67 -18.33
N GLU A 621 -22.78 -5.92 -17.59
CA GLU A 621 -21.44 -6.12 -18.16
C GLU A 621 -21.33 -7.37 -19.04
N LYS A 622 -22.17 -8.37 -18.80
CA LYS A 622 -22.20 -9.62 -19.58
C LYS A 622 -23.02 -9.49 -20.87
N GLU A 623 -23.74 -8.38 -21.07
CA GLU A 623 -24.49 -8.17 -22.31
C GLU A 623 -23.55 -8.01 -23.50
N LEU A 624 -23.87 -8.69 -24.60
CA LEU A 624 -23.09 -8.61 -25.83
C LEU A 624 -23.68 -7.59 -26.79
N ASN A 625 -22.80 -6.88 -27.49
CA ASN A 625 -23.19 -6.00 -28.57
C ASN A 625 -23.62 -6.86 -29.76
N PRO A 626 -24.83 -6.67 -30.32
CA PRO A 626 -25.36 -7.54 -31.36
C PRO A 626 -24.64 -7.40 -32.71
N VAL A 627 -23.90 -6.30 -32.94
CA VAL A 627 -23.21 -6.01 -34.20
C VAL A 627 -21.84 -6.67 -34.23
N ASN A 628 -21.02 -6.45 -33.19
CA ASN A 628 -19.65 -6.95 -33.16
C ASN A 628 -19.48 -8.17 -32.25
N GLY A 629 -20.45 -8.55 -31.43
CA GLY A 629 -20.35 -9.70 -30.52
C GLY A 629 -19.26 -9.55 -29.44
N LEU A 630 -18.83 -8.33 -29.12
CA LEU A 630 -18.02 -8.02 -27.94
C LEU A 630 -18.96 -7.62 -26.78
N PRO A 631 -18.51 -7.69 -25.50
CA PRO A 631 -19.29 -7.13 -24.40
C PRO A 631 -19.66 -5.67 -24.67
N LYS A 632 -20.92 -5.27 -24.45
CA LYS A 632 -21.35 -3.87 -24.65
C LYS A 632 -20.52 -2.93 -23.78
N HIS A 633 -20.26 -3.35 -22.54
CA HIS A 633 -19.45 -2.62 -21.58
C HIS A 633 -17.99 -2.46 -22.02
N ASP A 634 -17.41 -1.29 -21.77
CA ASP A 634 -15.98 -1.01 -22.00
C ASP A 634 -15.21 -1.10 -20.67
N PHE A 635 -14.43 -2.18 -20.51
CA PHE A 635 -13.64 -2.42 -19.30
C PHE A 635 -12.43 -1.49 -19.13
N ARG A 636 -12.22 -0.51 -20.01
CA ARG A 636 -11.13 0.48 -19.88
C ARG A 636 -11.12 1.19 -18.53
N TYR A 637 -12.29 1.45 -17.94
CA TYR A 637 -12.42 2.18 -16.67
C TYR A 637 -12.56 1.29 -15.44
N ASP A 638 -12.58 -0.02 -15.65
CA ASP A 638 -12.90 -1.00 -14.61
C ASP A 638 -11.74 -1.95 -14.35
N VAL A 639 -11.81 -2.55 -13.18
CA VAL A 639 -11.00 -3.71 -12.83
C VAL A 639 -11.97 -4.81 -12.46
N ARG A 640 -11.88 -5.96 -13.13
CA ARG A 640 -12.58 -7.19 -12.73
C ARG A 640 -11.59 -8.29 -12.41
N LEU A 641 -10.54 -8.41 -13.22
CA LEU A 641 -9.50 -9.42 -13.07
C LEU A 641 -8.14 -8.80 -12.72
N GLY A 642 -7.34 -9.46 -11.90
CA GLY A 642 -5.96 -9.11 -11.59
C GLY A 642 -4.98 -9.72 -12.61
N GLY A 643 -3.99 -8.94 -13.06
CA GLY A 643 -3.01 -9.37 -14.07
C GLY A 643 -1.63 -9.78 -13.51
N ALA A 644 -1.46 -9.81 -12.19
CA ALA A 644 -0.17 -10.08 -11.54
C ALA A 644 0.25 -11.56 -11.62
N VAL A 645 -0.72 -12.46 -11.54
CA VAL A 645 -0.55 -13.91 -11.69
C VAL A 645 -1.67 -14.45 -12.57
N LEU A 646 -1.31 -15.16 -13.62
CA LEU A 646 -2.23 -15.91 -14.48
C LEU A 646 -1.54 -17.17 -15.01
N GLY A 647 -2.29 -18.21 -15.35
CA GLY A 647 -1.70 -19.43 -15.90
C GLY A 647 -2.54 -20.67 -15.67
N GLY A 648 -2.03 -21.82 -16.05
CA GLY A 648 -2.78 -23.07 -16.03
C GLY A 648 -1.99 -24.22 -16.63
N HIS A 649 -2.68 -25.31 -16.91
CA HIS A 649 -2.11 -26.43 -17.65
C HIS A 649 -1.70 -25.99 -19.07
N ARG A 650 -0.59 -26.53 -19.60
CA ARG A 650 -0.01 -26.11 -20.89
C ARG A 650 -1.02 -26.02 -22.04
N ASN A 651 -1.92 -27.00 -22.15
CA ASN A 651 -2.92 -27.04 -23.22
C ASN A 651 -3.95 -25.89 -23.06
N ALA A 652 -4.38 -25.62 -21.83
CA ALA A 652 -5.31 -24.53 -21.55
C ALA A 652 -4.67 -23.16 -21.83
N VAL A 653 -3.40 -22.98 -21.46
CA VAL A 653 -2.68 -21.72 -21.68
C VAL A 653 -2.48 -21.46 -23.18
N LEU A 654 -2.09 -22.48 -23.96
CA LEU A 654 -1.91 -22.34 -25.41
C LEU A 654 -3.23 -22.03 -26.13
N HIS A 655 -4.32 -22.70 -25.76
CA HIS A 655 -5.65 -22.41 -26.32
C HIS A 655 -6.11 -21.00 -25.93
N TYR A 656 -5.98 -20.63 -24.65
CA TYR A 656 -6.35 -19.29 -24.19
C TYR A 656 -5.55 -18.18 -24.89
N GLN A 657 -4.26 -18.39 -25.17
CA GLN A 657 -3.43 -17.43 -25.90
C GLN A 657 -3.98 -17.13 -27.31
N GLN A 658 -4.47 -18.15 -28.02
CA GLN A 658 -5.05 -17.99 -29.35
C GLN A 658 -6.30 -17.10 -29.27
N ILE A 659 -7.25 -17.48 -28.42
CA ILE A 659 -8.50 -16.74 -28.20
C ILE A 659 -8.22 -15.32 -27.71
N TYR A 660 -7.23 -15.12 -26.83
CA TYR A 660 -6.85 -13.79 -26.35
C TYR A 660 -6.44 -12.85 -27.50
N HIS A 661 -5.62 -13.34 -28.44
CA HIS A 661 -5.18 -12.52 -29.58
C HIS A 661 -6.31 -12.29 -30.59
N GLU A 662 -7.18 -13.28 -30.81
CA GLU A 662 -8.37 -13.12 -31.64
C GLU A 662 -9.31 -12.04 -31.08
N ILE A 663 -9.56 -12.08 -29.77
CA ILE A 663 -10.38 -11.06 -29.09
C ILE A 663 -9.68 -9.70 -29.08
N MET A 664 -8.35 -9.63 -28.92
CA MET A 664 -7.60 -8.39 -29.05
C MET A 664 -7.79 -7.76 -30.44
N ASP A 665 -7.59 -8.52 -31.52
CA ASP A 665 -7.72 -8.03 -32.89
C ASP A 665 -9.18 -7.59 -33.17
N LYS A 666 -10.16 -8.35 -32.67
CA LYS A 666 -11.59 -7.98 -32.72
C LYS A 666 -11.88 -6.67 -32.00
N MET A 667 -11.29 -6.45 -30.82
CA MET A 667 -11.42 -5.21 -30.06
C MET A 667 -10.76 -4.03 -30.78
N ILE A 668 -9.57 -4.22 -31.37
CA ILE A 668 -8.89 -3.19 -32.18
C ILE A 668 -9.76 -2.76 -33.36
N ASN A 669 -10.31 -3.71 -34.11
CA ASN A 669 -11.20 -3.45 -35.26
C ASN A 669 -12.49 -2.72 -34.85
N ALA A 670 -12.96 -2.93 -33.62
CA ALA A 670 -14.09 -2.22 -33.05
C ALA A 670 -13.72 -0.86 -32.43
N GLY A 671 -12.47 -0.39 -32.59
CA GLY A 671 -12.00 0.88 -32.03
C GLY A 671 -11.93 0.89 -30.50
N ARG A 672 -11.72 -0.25 -29.84
CA ARG A 672 -11.65 -0.35 -28.38
C ARG A 672 -10.21 -0.28 -27.86
N PHE A 673 -10.08 0.17 -26.62
CA PHE A 673 -8.79 0.27 -25.95
C PHE A 673 -8.29 -1.11 -25.47
N VAL A 674 -7.14 -1.53 -25.99
CA VAL A 674 -6.48 -2.82 -25.74
C VAL A 674 -5.10 -2.69 -25.08
N GLY A 675 -4.67 -1.47 -24.73
CA GLY A 675 -3.35 -1.25 -24.12
C GLY A 675 -3.17 -2.00 -22.79
N LYS A 676 -4.23 -2.11 -21.99
CA LYS A 676 -4.25 -2.84 -20.70
C LYS A 676 -4.75 -4.27 -20.90
N ASP A 677 -3.88 -5.24 -20.62
CA ASP A 677 -4.15 -6.68 -20.72
C ASP A 677 -5.42 -7.13 -19.98
N GLN A 678 -5.67 -6.56 -18.80
CA GLN A 678 -6.86 -6.85 -17.99
C GLN A 678 -8.19 -6.55 -18.72
N ASN A 679 -8.21 -5.63 -19.68
CA ASN A 679 -9.42 -5.30 -20.45
C ASN A 679 -9.77 -6.45 -21.41
N ILE A 680 -8.75 -6.99 -22.07
CA ILE A 680 -8.88 -8.11 -22.99
C ILE A 680 -9.20 -9.37 -22.18
N MET A 681 -8.50 -9.61 -21.06
CA MET A 681 -8.79 -10.73 -20.14
C MET A 681 -10.24 -10.71 -19.66
N SER A 682 -10.77 -9.53 -19.28
CA SER A 682 -12.16 -9.39 -18.83
C SER A 682 -13.15 -9.67 -19.98
N SER A 683 -12.82 -9.25 -21.19
CA SER A 683 -13.64 -9.52 -22.38
C SER A 683 -13.65 -11.01 -22.73
N VAL A 684 -12.49 -11.68 -22.69
CA VAL A 684 -12.39 -13.13 -22.89
C VAL A 684 -13.16 -13.88 -21.81
N ALA A 685 -13.09 -13.48 -20.54
CA ALA A 685 -13.81 -14.14 -19.46
C ALA A 685 -15.34 -14.11 -19.61
N ILE A 686 -15.89 -13.07 -20.26
CA ILE A 686 -17.31 -12.96 -20.57
C ILE A 686 -17.70 -13.78 -21.79
N LEU A 687 -16.89 -13.71 -22.85
CA LEU A 687 -17.15 -14.40 -24.11
C LEU A 687 -16.91 -15.90 -24.02
N HIS A 688 -15.95 -16.31 -23.21
CA HIS A 688 -15.44 -17.67 -23.06
C HIS A 688 -15.28 -18.08 -21.59
N PRO A 689 -16.36 -18.10 -20.79
CA PRO A 689 -16.31 -18.47 -19.37
C PRO A 689 -15.83 -19.91 -19.13
N GLU A 690 -15.93 -20.78 -20.15
CA GLU A 690 -15.40 -22.13 -20.16
C GLU A 690 -13.86 -22.20 -20.13
N LEU A 691 -13.17 -21.14 -20.60
CA LEU A 691 -11.70 -21.10 -20.64
C LEU A 691 -11.07 -20.54 -19.36
N VAL A 692 -11.86 -19.90 -18.50
CA VAL A 692 -11.34 -19.19 -17.32
C VAL A 692 -11.79 -19.84 -16.01
N ARG A 693 -10.87 -19.88 -15.05
CA ARG A 693 -11.14 -20.17 -13.65
C ARG A 693 -10.95 -18.89 -12.84
N LEU A 694 -12.06 -18.29 -12.45
CA LEU A 694 -12.08 -17.08 -11.63
C LEU A 694 -12.03 -17.45 -10.16
N VAL A 695 -11.08 -16.87 -9.42
CA VAL A 695 -10.92 -17.09 -7.99
C VAL A 695 -11.08 -15.76 -7.27
N PRO A 696 -12.08 -15.58 -6.40
CA PRO A 696 -12.27 -14.33 -5.69
C PRO A 696 -11.10 -14.08 -4.74
N ARG A 697 -10.71 -12.80 -4.61
CA ARG A 697 -9.77 -12.38 -3.57
C ARG A 697 -10.31 -12.73 -2.18
N ALA A 698 -9.43 -13.11 -1.26
CA ALA A 698 -9.76 -13.28 0.14
C ALA A 698 -8.75 -12.54 1.04
N PRO A 699 -9.17 -12.02 2.21
CA PRO A 699 -8.26 -11.46 3.19
C PRO A 699 -7.27 -12.52 3.66
N TYR A 700 -5.98 -12.17 3.77
CA TYR A 700 -4.96 -13.06 4.32
C TYR A 700 -3.94 -12.28 5.17
N LEU A 701 -3.51 -12.90 6.28
CA LEU A 701 -2.52 -12.40 7.26
C LEU A 701 -2.67 -10.91 7.63
N ASN A 702 -3.78 -10.53 8.28
CA ASN A 702 -3.93 -9.22 8.92
C ASN A 702 -3.57 -8.03 8.00
N GLY A 703 -4.09 -7.99 6.76
CA GLY A 703 -3.93 -6.84 5.85
C GLY A 703 -2.97 -7.06 4.67
N GLY A 704 -2.89 -8.28 4.13
CA GLY A 704 -2.32 -8.56 2.80
C GLY A 704 -2.85 -7.60 1.71
N LEU A 705 -2.03 -7.23 0.72
CA LEU A 705 -2.57 -6.54 -0.46
C LEU A 705 -3.37 -7.55 -1.28
N ASP A 706 -4.70 -7.42 -1.30
CA ASP A 706 -5.62 -8.34 -1.98
C ASP A 706 -5.24 -8.64 -3.45
N TRP A 707 -4.60 -7.68 -4.12
CA TRP A 707 -4.08 -7.79 -5.49
C TRP A 707 -3.06 -8.93 -5.70
N PHE A 708 -2.42 -9.41 -4.63
CA PHE A 708 -1.42 -10.48 -4.67
C PHE A 708 -1.89 -11.73 -3.95
N TYR A 709 -3.20 -11.89 -3.74
CA TYR A 709 -3.77 -13.06 -3.09
C TYR A 709 -3.36 -14.38 -3.76
N SER A 710 -3.18 -14.38 -5.09
CA SER A 710 -2.74 -15.54 -5.86
C SER A 710 -1.42 -16.15 -5.38
N LEU A 711 -0.50 -15.34 -4.84
CA LEU A 711 0.76 -15.84 -4.29
C LEU A 711 0.49 -16.79 -3.11
N TYR A 712 -0.48 -16.46 -2.28
CA TYR A 712 -0.89 -17.30 -1.15
C TYR A 712 -1.75 -18.47 -1.59
N TYR A 713 -2.61 -18.25 -2.58
CA TYR A 713 -3.49 -19.27 -3.12
C TYR A 713 -2.73 -20.48 -3.67
N PHE A 714 -1.55 -20.24 -4.26
CA PHE A 714 -0.66 -21.31 -4.76
C PHE A 714 0.43 -21.72 -3.77
N SER A 715 0.42 -21.24 -2.53
CA SER A 715 1.38 -21.67 -1.50
C SER A 715 0.72 -22.61 -0.50
N ARG A 716 1.52 -23.49 0.12
CA ARG A 716 1.08 -24.18 1.33
C ARG A 716 0.86 -23.12 2.40
N LYS A 717 -0.32 -23.16 3.02
CA LYS A 717 -0.54 -22.44 4.28
C LYS A 717 0.46 -23.03 5.28
N GLY A 718 1.23 -22.17 5.94
CA GLY A 718 2.08 -22.61 7.05
C GLY A 718 1.22 -23.29 8.13
N PRO A 719 1.85 -24.10 9.00
CA PRO A 719 1.17 -24.60 10.20
C PRO A 719 0.56 -23.46 11.03
#